data_AF-A0AA88GHK7-F1
#
_entry.id   AF-A0AA88GHK7-F1
#
_cell.length_a   1.000
_cell.length_b   1.000
_cell.length_c   1.000
_cell.angle_alpha   90.00
_cell.angle_beta   90.00
_cell.angle_gamma   90.00
#
_symmetry.space_group_name_H-M   'P 1'
#
loop_
_entity.id
_entity.type
_entity.pdbx_description
1 polymer ?
#
loop_
_entity_poly.entity_id
_entity_poly.type
_entity_poly.pdbx_seq_one_letter_code
_entity_poly.pdbx_strand_id
1 'polypeptide(L)'
;MKAFHSPLLVLFALLWTHLVVYLCLSQIASCSFNHSLNILDFGALPDGKTDNTAAIHKALSEAKRSSKSVYIPSSTWPFVHHGMILVDSVLMYGDGYSSWLHGSNENATAIQMIGANVQIANLRLTSVAQERRTTPQPSTVYCNRASNFSVDRIWTQPLPGEGYVYDDTHIHGVGGIFIYGCFNGTITNNSLNYTFADGIHMTAGSRDILIENNMIENSGDDGIACVTYLPKTAPDMDTLRRLTRNCGNLIYRSNRVKSNRWGRGMTVIGGDSIIIEDNTIEKAAGSGVWIASESSYNTSTAQHVMVRRNTIVRPGVYGLHGKCHPNNTLPAMGVDNQNSRYAGSVQNIMFLDNLIMDACLDSFRITGREISNIVFAGNTLLSSARWGMYIAPVNGSFFLIGNTITNSTLNSYVGVNEQEMMVIAYNKFSNALLNGNGRIQIAHLYAAQRFQFTNNSYSQNVSTNAKRMIEAVVIPKQMVYDHSNTSVYSTYFPNIGKLNVTSFELPLVNDLTFTIPFHVNNLTLTEQDLFNSPSFPSSMRGRVQLLAVFSGTGGQADMNLQRNQVTFRMTLSNKATFRYSVILKEIESVATATITIERQVAPPSPPVPLLPSASVKHEFSSGVHSSQPKTSRVNQASERRLSQWTLISKQLFILVVILISIGMVF
;
A
#
# COMPACT_ATOMS: atom_id res chain seq x y z
N MET A 1 8.33 42.37 73.91
CA MET A 1 9.47 41.47 74.25
C MET A 1 9.83 40.69 73.00
N LYS A 2 11.12 40.70 72.64
CA LYS A 2 11.71 39.95 71.52
C LYS A 2 11.66 38.45 71.83
N ALA A 3 11.28 37.61 70.87
CA ALA A 3 11.71 36.21 70.81
C ALA A 3 11.61 35.69 69.37
N PHE A 4 12.76 35.58 68.71
CA PHE A 4 13.39 34.31 68.33
C PHE A 4 12.78 33.64 67.08
N HIS A 5 13.06 34.22 65.91
CA HIS A 5 13.23 33.41 64.71
C HIS A 5 14.64 32.81 64.80
N SER A 6 14.73 31.65 65.43
CA SER A 6 15.98 30.90 65.59
C SER A 6 16.55 30.57 64.20
N PRO A 7 17.76 31.05 63.84
CA PRO A 7 18.41 30.68 62.59
C PRO A 7 18.67 29.16 62.51
N LEU A 8 18.69 28.46 63.64
CA LEU A 8 18.75 26.99 63.69
C LEU A 8 17.51 26.32 63.10
N LEU A 9 16.31 26.93 63.23
CA LEU A 9 15.07 26.35 62.71
C LEU A 9 15.00 26.45 61.18
N VAL A 10 15.50 27.56 60.63
CA VAL A 10 15.62 27.78 59.18
C VAL A 10 16.69 26.84 58.59
N LEU A 11 17.81 26.67 59.30
CA LEU A 11 18.86 25.72 58.89
C LEU A 11 18.35 24.27 58.94
N PHE A 12 17.56 23.90 59.96
CA PHE A 12 16.92 22.59 60.04
C PHE A 12 15.93 22.39 58.90
N ALA A 13 15.09 23.38 58.58
CA ALA A 13 14.15 23.29 57.47
C ALA A 13 14.84 23.17 56.10
N LEU A 14 15.96 23.86 55.90
CA LEU A 14 16.78 23.77 54.68
C LEU A 14 17.50 22.43 54.57
N LEU A 15 18.06 21.91 55.66
CA LEU A 15 18.69 20.59 55.71
C LEU A 15 17.65 19.46 55.52
N TRP A 16 16.45 19.61 56.08
CA TRP A 16 15.36 18.63 55.90
C TRP A 16 14.81 18.64 54.47
N THR A 17 14.65 19.82 53.86
CA THR A 17 14.25 19.91 52.45
C THR A 17 15.33 19.38 51.52
N HIS A 18 16.61 19.62 51.79
CA HIS A 18 17.70 19.02 51.02
C HIS A 18 17.80 17.51 51.20
N LEU A 19 17.58 16.99 52.41
CA LEU A 19 17.55 15.54 52.67
C LEU A 19 16.35 14.86 51.98
N VAL A 20 15.17 15.48 52.01
CA VAL A 20 13.97 14.97 51.31
C VAL A 20 14.16 15.04 49.80
N VAL A 21 14.73 16.12 49.26
CA VAL A 21 15.05 16.24 47.84
C VAL A 21 16.12 15.24 47.43
N TYR A 22 17.15 15.01 48.26
CA TYR A 22 18.18 14.00 48.00
C TYR A 22 17.63 12.57 48.07
N LEU A 23 16.76 12.27 49.04
CA LEU A 23 16.05 10.99 49.12
C LEU A 23 15.10 10.80 47.93
N CYS A 24 14.34 11.83 47.53
CA CYS A 24 13.52 11.79 46.32
C CYS A 24 14.37 11.63 45.06
N LEU A 25 15.47 12.37 44.90
CA LEU A 25 16.37 12.26 43.75
C LEU A 25 17.10 10.92 43.73
N SER A 26 17.45 10.35 44.89
CA SER A 26 18.00 9.00 44.99
C SER A 26 16.97 7.93 44.65
N GLN A 27 15.68 8.11 45.00
CA GLN A 27 14.60 7.22 44.57
C GLN A 27 14.28 7.37 43.07
N ILE A 28 14.40 8.58 42.51
CA ILE A 28 14.22 8.86 41.08
C ILE A 28 15.42 8.36 40.26
N ALA A 29 16.65 8.47 40.76
CA ALA A 29 17.87 7.91 40.15
C ALA A 29 17.96 6.39 40.30
N SER A 30 17.37 5.81 41.36
CA SER A 30 17.14 4.36 41.50
C SER A 30 15.94 3.86 40.68
N CYS A 31 15.17 4.78 40.10
CA CYS A 31 14.10 4.50 39.15
C CYS A 31 14.59 4.64 37.70
N SER A 32 15.78 4.10 37.39
CA SER A 32 15.89 3.45 36.09
C SER A 32 14.98 2.22 36.14
N PHE A 33 13.68 2.41 35.90
CA PHE A 33 12.78 1.30 35.65
C PHE A 33 13.38 0.54 34.47
N ASN A 34 14.04 -0.59 34.75
CA ASN A 34 14.43 -1.52 33.72
C ASN A 34 13.12 -2.07 33.16
N HIS A 35 12.61 -1.38 32.13
CA HIS A 35 11.29 -1.57 31.54
C HIS A 35 11.24 -2.84 30.68
N SER A 36 12.41 -3.49 30.52
CA SER A 36 12.57 -4.77 29.86
C SER A 36 13.31 -5.77 30.75
N LEU A 37 12.93 -7.04 30.62
CA LEU A 37 13.57 -8.18 31.23
C LEU A 37 14.51 -8.82 30.22
N ASN A 38 15.80 -8.88 30.52
CA ASN A 38 16.78 -9.52 29.66
C ASN A 38 16.70 -11.04 29.83
N ILE A 39 16.60 -11.79 28.74
CA ILE A 39 16.52 -13.27 28.81
C ILE A 39 17.74 -13.93 29.48
N LEU A 40 18.89 -13.25 29.50
CA LEU A 40 20.10 -13.74 30.21
C LEU A 40 19.87 -13.86 31.72
N ASP A 41 19.08 -12.94 32.31
CA ASP A 41 18.75 -12.95 33.74
C ASP A 41 17.87 -14.17 34.12
N PHE A 42 17.29 -14.84 33.12
CA PHE A 42 16.45 -16.03 33.26
C PHE A 42 17.18 -17.32 32.87
N GLY A 43 18.49 -17.23 32.63
CA GLY A 43 19.36 -18.36 32.33
C GLY A 43 19.50 -18.71 30.85
N ALA A 44 19.13 -17.81 29.93
CA ALA A 44 19.40 -18.02 28.51
C ALA A 44 20.90 -17.93 28.20
N LEU A 45 21.39 -18.77 27.29
CA LEU A 45 22.78 -18.84 26.84
C LEU A 45 22.85 -18.75 25.31
N PRO A 46 23.54 -17.74 24.75
CA PRO A 46 23.76 -17.61 23.31
C PRO A 46 25.02 -18.38 22.89
N ASP A 47 24.97 -19.70 22.96
CA ASP A 47 26.08 -20.60 22.61
C ASP A 47 25.81 -21.41 21.33
N GLY A 48 24.65 -21.18 20.69
CA GLY A 48 24.22 -21.89 19.50
C GLY A 48 23.81 -23.35 19.75
N LYS A 49 23.68 -23.79 21.01
CA LYS A 49 23.46 -25.20 21.37
C LYS A 49 22.40 -25.39 22.45
N THR A 50 22.44 -24.55 23.49
CA THR A 50 21.53 -24.64 24.63
C THR A 50 20.11 -24.33 24.20
N ASP A 51 19.16 -25.20 24.57
CA ASP A 51 17.73 -24.91 24.38
C ASP A 51 17.26 -23.85 25.39
N ASN A 52 16.98 -22.66 24.87
CA ASN A 52 16.57 -21.48 25.61
C ASN A 52 15.06 -21.35 25.77
N THR A 53 14.25 -22.28 25.24
CA THR A 53 12.77 -22.17 25.27
C THR A 53 12.26 -21.87 26.69
N ALA A 54 12.73 -22.62 27.70
CA ALA A 54 12.28 -22.45 29.09
C ALA A 54 12.71 -21.10 29.70
N ALA A 55 13.94 -20.64 29.42
CA ALA A 55 14.44 -19.36 29.92
C ALA A 55 13.64 -18.18 29.32
N ILE A 56 13.39 -18.22 28.01
CA ILE A 56 12.61 -17.21 27.30
C ILE A 56 11.16 -17.17 27.82
N HIS A 57 10.51 -18.33 28.00
CA HIS A 57 9.13 -18.36 28.56
C HIS A 57 9.06 -17.86 30.00
N LYS A 58 10.08 -18.08 30.83
CA LYS A 58 10.14 -17.50 32.18
C LYS A 58 10.20 -15.97 32.11
N ALA A 59 11.04 -15.41 31.25
CA ALA A 59 11.14 -13.97 31.03
C ALA A 59 9.81 -13.39 30.53
N LEU A 60 9.15 -14.02 29.54
CA LEU A 60 7.86 -13.60 29.01
C LEU A 60 6.74 -13.65 30.05
N SER A 61 6.72 -14.70 30.88
CA SER A 61 5.72 -14.83 31.95
C SER A 61 5.87 -13.77 33.03
N GLU A 62 7.12 -13.47 33.45
CA GLU A 62 7.42 -12.37 34.37
C GLU A 62 7.08 -11.02 33.74
N ALA A 63 7.44 -10.81 32.46
CA ALA A 63 7.16 -9.57 31.74
C ALA A 63 5.66 -9.29 31.69
N LYS A 64 4.84 -10.30 31.37
CA LYS A 64 3.38 -10.17 31.38
C LYS A 64 2.84 -9.80 32.77
N ARG A 65 3.30 -10.47 33.83
CA ARG A 65 2.84 -10.22 35.20
C ARG A 65 3.28 -8.85 35.73
N SER A 66 4.46 -8.38 35.32
CA SER A 66 5.04 -7.10 35.77
C SER A 66 4.78 -5.94 34.81
N SER A 67 4.02 -6.15 33.73
CA SER A 67 3.77 -5.17 32.67
C SER A 67 5.06 -4.59 32.07
N LYS A 68 6.06 -5.46 31.86
CA LYS A 68 7.34 -5.14 31.23
C LYS A 68 7.44 -5.76 29.85
N SER A 69 8.49 -5.36 29.12
CA SER A 69 8.88 -5.98 27.85
C SER A 69 9.91 -7.10 28.07
N VAL A 70 10.17 -7.92 27.06
CA VAL A 70 11.30 -8.87 27.03
C VAL A 70 12.34 -8.40 26.03
N TYR A 71 13.60 -8.43 26.45
CA TYR A 71 14.75 -8.04 25.64
C TYR A 71 15.61 -9.25 25.29
N ILE A 72 15.88 -9.42 23.99
CA ILE A 72 16.79 -10.40 23.40
C ILE A 72 18.08 -9.67 23.04
N PRO A 73 19.18 -9.83 23.80
CA PRO A 73 20.41 -9.08 23.53
C PRO A 73 21.08 -9.55 22.24
N SER A 74 21.92 -8.68 21.68
CA SER A 74 22.84 -9.06 20.61
C SER A 74 23.74 -10.23 21.01
N SER A 75 24.03 -11.12 20.08
CA SER A 75 24.93 -12.25 20.30
C SER A 75 25.70 -12.67 19.05
N THR A 76 26.85 -13.30 19.26
CA THR A 76 27.64 -13.91 18.18
C THR A 76 27.04 -15.24 17.70
N TRP A 77 26.46 -16.01 18.63
CA TRP A 77 25.78 -17.29 18.36
C TRP A 77 24.29 -17.19 18.71
N PRO A 78 23.41 -17.96 18.05
CA PRO A 78 21.98 -17.82 18.29
C PRO A 78 21.58 -18.30 19.68
N PHE A 79 20.52 -17.70 20.19
CA PHE A 79 19.69 -18.31 21.22
C PHE A 79 18.83 -19.39 20.56
N VAL A 80 19.24 -20.66 20.73
CA VAL A 80 18.50 -21.80 20.17
C VAL A 80 17.23 -22.04 20.98
N HIS A 81 16.13 -22.36 20.31
CA HIS A 81 14.90 -22.83 20.94
C HIS A 81 14.42 -24.12 20.26
N HIS A 82 13.92 -25.08 21.04
CA HIS A 82 13.39 -26.34 20.53
C HIS A 82 11.86 -26.37 20.41
N GLY A 83 11.18 -25.57 21.23
CA GLY A 83 9.72 -25.36 21.13
C GLY A 83 9.37 -23.99 20.56
N MET A 84 8.09 -23.80 20.20
CA MET A 84 7.58 -22.48 19.84
C MET A 84 7.75 -21.49 20.99
N ILE A 85 8.07 -20.24 20.66
CA ILE A 85 8.13 -19.15 21.65
C ILE A 85 6.77 -18.47 21.71
N LEU A 86 6.02 -18.68 22.81
CA LEU A 86 4.70 -18.09 23.01
C LEU A 86 4.83 -16.68 23.61
N VAL A 87 4.57 -15.66 22.81
CA VAL A 87 4.52 -14.25 23.22
C VAL A 87 3.05 -13.86 23.39
N ASP A 88 2.64 -13.60 24.62
CA ASP A 88 1.26 -13.28 24.96
C ASP A 88 1.15 -11.88 25.55
N SER A 89 0.59 -10.95 24.78
CA SER A 89 0.31 -9.58 25.22
C SER A 89 1.53 -8.84 25.78
N VAL A 90 2.72 -9.13 25.24
CA VAL A 90 4.02 -8.58 25.65
C VAL A 90 4.76 -8.09 24.40
N LEU A 91 5.58 -7.05 24.55
CA LEU A 91 6.59 -6.66 23.58
C LEU A 91 7.86 -7.50 23.80
N MET A 92 8.28 -8.25 22.78
CA MET A 92 9.58 -8.92 22.74
C MET A 92 10.45 -8.28 21.66
N TYR A 93 11.61 -7.77 22.01
CA TYR A 93 12.45 -7.03 21.07
C TYR A 93 13.95 -7.29 21.26
N GLY A 94 14.75 -6.90 20.26
CA GLY A 94 16.21 -6.94 20.33
C GLY A 94 16.88 -5.67 19.79
N ASP A 95 18.18 -5.76 19.55
CA ASP A 95 19.02 -4.69 18.99
C ASP A 95 19.02 -4.66 17.46
N GLY A 96 18.31 -5.59 16.81
CA GLY A 96 18.26 -5.73 15.36
C GLY A 96 18.77 -7.08 14.87
N TYR A 97 19.49 -7.08 13.75
CA TYR A 97 19.96 -8.30 13.10
C TYR A 97 20.88 -9.17 14.00
N SER A 98 21.58 -8.56 14.97
CA SER A 98 22.45 -9.25 15.94
C SER A 98 21.69 -9.94 17.07
N SER A 99 20.42 -9.63 17.31
CA SER A 99 19.56 -10.33 18.27
C SER A 99 18.95 -11.55 17.59
N TRP A 100 19.59 -12.70 17.79
CA TRP A 100 19.39 -13.87 16.94
C TRP A 100 18.73 -15.04 17.67
N LEU A 101 17.53 -15.42 17.22
CA LEU A 101 16.83 -16.64 17.63
C LEU A 101 16.91 -17.71 16.54
N HIS A 102 17.10 -18.96 16.95
CA HIS A 102 17.18 -20.10 16.04
C HIS A 102 16.28 -21.27 16.48
N GLY A 103 15.31 -21.63 15.63
CA GLY A 103 14.43 -22.78 15.85
C GLY A 103 15.09 -24.09 15.40
N SER A 104 15.46 -24.93 16.36
CA SER A 104 16.13 -26.23 16.16
C SER A 104 15.19 -27.41 15.87
N ASN A 105 13.88 -27.19 15.93
CA ASN A 105 12.87 -28.20 15.64
C ASN A 105 12.02 -27.72 14.48
N GLU A 106 12.14 -28.38 13.32
CA GLU A 106 11.43 -28.03 12.10
C GLU A 106 9.90 -27.99 12.25
N ASN A 107 9.32 -28.66 13.27
CA ASN A 107 7.88 -28.68 13.53
C ASN A 107 7.41 -27.58 14.50
N ALA A 108 8.33 -26.82 15.11
CA ALA A 108 8.04 -25.87 16.18
C ALA A 108 8.95 -24.64 16.15
N THR A 109 9.13 -24.05 14.97
CA THR A 109 10.04 -22.91 14.74
C THR A 109 9.42 -21.55 15.04
N ALA A 110 8.09 -21.47 15.14
CA ALA A 110 7.42 -20.18 15.22
C ALA A 110 7.63 -19.45 16.54
N ILE A 111 7.76 -18.13 16.43
CA ILE A 111 7.35 -17.21 17.49
C ILE A 111 5.84 -17.03 17.36
N GLN A 112 5.10 -17.60 18.31
CA GLN A 112 3.65 -17.53 18.34
C GLN A 112 3.19 -16.30 19.12
N MET A 113 2.43 -15.42 18.46
CA MET A 113 1.86 -14.21 19.04
C MET A 113 0.38 -14.42 19.35
N ILE A 114 -0.02 -14.17 20.60
CA ILE A 114 -1.42 -14.25 21.06
C ILE A 114 -1.79 -13.05 21.94
N GLY A 115 -3.09 -12.90 22.21
CA GLY A 115 -3.61 -11.89 23.14
C GLY A 115 -3.72 -10.50 22.51
N ALA A 116 -3.66 -9.46 23.34
CA ALA A 116 -3.84 -8.07 22.92
C ALA A 116 -2.56 -7.27 23.10
N ASN A 117 -2.27 -6.35 22.18
CA ASN A 117 -1.08 -5.49 22.23
C ASN A 117 0.26 -6.26 22.17
N VAL A 118 0.25 -7.46 21.57
CA VAL A 118 1.44 -8.31 21.40
C VAL A 118 2.32 -7.78 20.28
N GLN A 119 3.63 -7.68 20.53
CA GLN A 119 4.56 -7.07 19.59
C GLN A 119 5.87 -7.85 19.55
N ILE A 120 6.44 -7.99 18.35
CA ILE A 120 7.80 -8.48 18.17
C ILE A 120 8.57 -7.51 17.27
N ALA A 121 9.81 -7.18 17.65
CA ALA A 121 10.58 -6.21 16.89
C ALA A 121 12.10 -6.41 16.92
N ASN A 122 12.79 -6.04 15.84
CA ASN A 122 14.24 -5.96 15.78
C ASN A 122 14.94 -7.29 16.08
N LEU A 123 14.53 -8.36 15.41
CA LEU A 123 15.06 -9.72 15.62
C LEU A 123 15.47 -10.38 14.32
N ARG A 124 16.56 -11.13 14.36
CA ARG A 124 16.91 -12.11 13.32
C ARG A 124 16.39 -13.49 13.73
N LEU A 125 15.60 -14.09 12.86
CA LEU A 125 14.96 -15.39 13.07
C LEU A 125 15.46 -16.37 12.01
N THR A 126 15.84 -17.57 12.43
CA THR A 126 16.33 -18.63 11.54
C THR A 126 15.80 -19.97 12.03
N SER A 127 15.81 -21.01 11.19
CA SER A 127 15.41 -22.34 11.63
C SER A 127 16.08 -23.45 10.81
N VAL A 128 15.96 -24.68 11.30
CA VAL A 128 16.42 -25.91 10.63
C VAL A 128 15.41 -26.45 9.59
N ALA A 129 14.43 -25.65 9.16
CA ALA A 129 13.39 -26.13 8.23
C ALA A 129 14.01 -26.70 6.94
N GLN A 130 13.56 -27.89 6.53
CA GLN A 130 14.06 -28.58 5.33
C GLN A 130 12.99 -28.79 4.25
N GLU A 131 11.71 -28.58 4.57
CA GLU A 131 10.63 -28.72 3.59
C GLU A 131 9.43 -27.79 3.87
N ARG A 132 8.56 -27.67 2.88
CA ARG A 132 7.27 -26.98 3.00
C ARG A 132 6.31 -27.82 3.84
N ARG A 133 5.72 -27.20 4.86
CA ARG A 133 4.72 -27.83 5.75
C ARG A 133 3.36 -27.13 5.61
N THR A 134 2.29 -27.83 6.00
CA THR A 134 0.90 -27.35 5.89
C THR A 134 0.32 -26.85 7.21
N THR A 135 1.06 -26.98 8.30
CA THR A 135 0.66 -26.55 9.64
C THR A 135 1.32 -25.19 9.98
N PRO A 136 0.74 -24.39 10.90
CA PRO A 136 1.26 -23.05 11.20
C PRO A 136 2.51 -23.02 12.10
N GLN A 137 2.74 -24.06 12.91
CA GLN A 137 3.88 -24.17 13.84
C GLN A 137 5.28 -24.05 13.19
N PRO A 138 5.50 -24.55 11.95
CA PRO A 138 6.75 -24.34 11.19
C PRO A 138 6.88 -22.98 10.50
N SER A 139 6.04 -21.98 10.82
CA SER A 139 6.24 -20.59 10.37
C SER A 139 7.42 -19.92 11.10
N THR A 140 7.86 -18.75 10.63
CA THR A 140 8.82 -17.91 11.38
C THR A 140 8.06 -17.13 12.46
N VAL A 141 6.96 -16.49 12.06
CA VAL A 141 6.04 -15.79 12.98
C VAL A 141 4.66 -16.36 12.77
N TYR A 142 4.01 -16.73 13.87
CA TYR A 142 2.62 -17.19 13.86
C TYR A 142 1.75 -16.27 14.72
N CYS A 143 1.02 -15.34 14.10
CA CYS A 143 -0.02 -14.60 14.80
C CYS A 143 -1.30 -15.43 14.85
N ASN A 144 -1.78 -15.74 16.05
CA ASN A 144 -2.96 -16.57 16.26
C ASN A 144 -4.03 -15.82 17.06
N ARG A 145 -5.05 -15.33 16.37
CA ARG A 145 -6.22 -14.64 16.96
C ARG A 145 -5.84 -13.50 17.92
N ALA A 146 -4.73 -12.83 17.64
CA ALA A 146 -4.28 -11.68 18.41
C ALA A 146 -4.95 -10.38 17.92
N SER A 147 -4.91 -9.35 18.76
CA SER A 147 -5.41 -8.01 18.47
C SER A 147 -4.37 -6.95 18.78
N ASN A 148 -4.42 -5.81 18.09
CA ASN A 148 -3.48 -4.70 18.31
C ASN A 148 -2.02 -5.14 18.18
N PHE A 149 -1.69 -5.95 17.17
CA PHE A 149 -0.40 -6.62 17.08
C PHE A 149 0.61 -5.88 16.18
N SER A 150 1.91 -6.10 16.40
CA SER A 150 2.97 -5.58 15.52
C SER A 150 4.08 -6.59 15.28
N VAL A 151 4.46 -6.73 14.01
CA VAL A 151 5.66 -7.47 13.56
C VAL A 151 6.54 -6.49 12.79
N ASP A 152 7.61 -6.01 13.43
CA ASP A 152 8.42 -4.91 12.89
C ASP A 152 9.91 -5.25 12.81
N ARG A 153 10.57 -4.97 11.69
CA ARG A 153 12.02 -5.20 11.52
C ARG A 153 12.45 -6.62 11.90
N ILE A 154 11.79 -7.62 11.33
CA ILE A 154 12.20 -9.01 11.41
C ILE A 154 13.03 -9.37 10.18
N TRP A 155 14.18 -10.01 10.39
CA TRP A 155 14.98 -10.60 9.32
C TRP A 155 14.90 -12.12 9.41
N THR A 156 14.48 -12.77 8.32
CA THR A 156 14.49 -14.23 8.24
C THR A 156 15.23 -14.73 7.02
N GLN A 157 16.00 -15.80 7.22
CA GLN A 157 16.80 -16.47 6.20
C GLN A 157 17.20 -17.87 6.67
N PRO A 158 17.53 -18.79 5.75
CA PRO A 158 18.18 -20.06 6.09
C PRO A 158 19.49 -19.85 6.86
N LEU A 159 19.90 -20.86 7.64
CA LEU A 159 21.17 -20.82 8.36
C LEU A 159 22.37 -20.82 7.37
N PRO A 160 23.33 -19.89 7.46
CA PRO A 160 24.51 -19.93 6.59
C PRO A 160 25.31 -21.23 6.78
N GLY A 161 25.66 -21.92 5.69
CA GLY A 161 26.60 -23.06 5.69
C GLY A 161 25.99 -24.46 5.92
N GLU A 162 24.70 -24.59 6.18
CA GLU A 162 24.04 -25.90 6.34
C GLU A 162 23.39 -26.38 5.03
N GLY A 163 24.17 -27.04 4.16
CA GLY A 163 23.63 -27.97 3.14
C GLY A 163 22.63 -27.43 2.11
N TYR A 164 22.38 -26.13 2.06
CA TYR A 164 21.40 -25.53 1.16
C TYR A 164 21.94 -25.47 -0.28
N VAL A 165 21.31 -26.23 -1.19
CA VAL A 165 21.60 -26.23 -2.62
C VAL A 165 20.67 -25.24 -3.31
N TYR A 166 21.19 -24.06 -3.64
CA TYR A 166 20.42 -23.04 -4.36
C TYR A 166 20.28 -23.40 -5.84
N ASP A 167 19.32 -24.25 -6.17
CA ASP A 167 18.93 -24.55 -7.56
C ASP A 167 17.40 -24.49 -7.77
N ASP A 168 16.96 -24.64 -9.01
CA ASP A 168 15.55 -24.53 -9.42
C ASP A 168 14.65 -25.65 -8.87
N THR A 169 15.22 -26.75 -8.40
CA THR A 169 14.51 -27.95 -7.94
C THR A 169 14.54 -28.12 -6.42
N HIS A 170 15.53 -27.56 -5.75
CA HIS A 170 15.68 -27.59 -4.29
C HIS A 170 15.29 -26.23 -3.69
N ILE A 171 14.00 -26.10 -3.39
CA ILE A 171 13.50 -24.95 -2.66
C ILE A 171 13.96 -25.08 -1.21
N HIS A 172 15.04 -24.42 -0.80
CA HIS A 172 15.38 -24.30 0.61
C HIS A 172 14.78 -23.04 1.23
N GLY A 173 14.46 -23.05 2.51
CA GLY A 173 13.89 -21.87 3.13
C GLY A 173 13.63 -21.94 4.63
N VAL A 174 12.89 -20.96 5.08
CA VAL A 174 12.31 -20.82 6.43
C VAL A 174 10.80 -20.65 6.31
N GLY A 175 10.09 -20.61 7.43
CA GLY A 175 8.68 -20.24 7.44
C GLY A 175 8.46 -18.75 7.12
N GLY A 176 7.29 -18.39 6.60
CA GLY A 176 6.88 -16.99 6.45
C GLY A 176 6.32 -16.38 7.73
N ILE A 177 5.67 -15.23 7.59
CA ILE A 177 4.77 -14.63 8.60
C ILE A 177 3.36 -15.12 8.31
N PHE A 178 2.80 -15.92 9.21
CA PHE A 178 1.46 -16.48 9.10
C PHE A 178 0.49 -15.82 10.09
N ILE A 179 -0.57 -15.21 9.56
CA ILE A 179 -1.56 -14.45 10.32
C ILE A 179 -2.91 -15.16 10.24
N TYR A 180 -3.36 -15.67 11.38
CA TYR A 180 -4.57 -16.48 11.49
C TYR A 180 -5.58 -15.80 12.40
N GLY A 181 -6.61 -15.19 11.79
CA GLY A 181 -7.69 -14.50 12.50
C GLY A 181 -7.23 -13.34 13.39
N CYS A 182 -6.07 -12.72 13.12
CA CYS A 182 -5.62 -11.55 13.86
C CYS A 182 -6.22 -10.27 13.27
N PHE A 183 -6.39 -9.24 14.10
CA PHE A 183 -6.95 -7.97 13.65
C PHE A 183 -6.31 -6.74 14.30
N ASN A 184 -6.47 -5.59 13.65
CA ASN A 184 -5.88 -4.32 14.05
C ASN A 184 -4.36 -4.44 14.25
N GLY A 185 -3.60 -4.54 13.17
CA GLY A 185 -2.17 -4.82 13.28
C GLY A 185 -1.28 -4.21 12.21
N THR A 186 0.02 -4.33 12.44
CA THR A 186 1.06 -3.85 11.51
C THR A 186 2.07 -4.95 11.24
N ILE A 187 2.47 -5.08 9.98
CA ILE A 187 3.56 -5.96 9.53
C ILE A 187 4.48 -5.06 8.70
N THR A 188 5.54 -4.57 9.33
CA THR A 188 6.33 -3.46 8.78
C THR A 188 7.82 -3.71 8.75
N ASN A 189 8.49 -3.18 7.73
CA ASN A 189 9.96 -3.12 7.66
C ASN A 189 10.65 -4.50 7.77
N ASN A 190 9.97 -5.60 7.42
CA ASN A 190 10.51 -6.94 7.54
C ASN A 190 11.29 -7.31 6.27
N SER A 191 12.32 -8.15 6.42
CA SER A 191 13.10 -8.73 5.34
C SER A 191 12.99 -10.25 5.40
N LEU A 192 12.17 -10.81 4.51
CA LEU A 192 11.92 -12.24 4.43
C LEU A 192 12.62 -12.82 3.20
N ASN A 193 13.64 -13.63 3.42
CA ASN A 193 14.42 -14.22 2.34
C ASN A 193 14.34 -15.75 2.39
N TYR A 194 14.04 -16.36 1.25
CA TYR A 194 13.88 -17.81 1.08
C TYR A 194 12.85 -18.40 2.04
N THR A 195 11.56 -18.17 1.80
CA THR A 195 10.50 -18.93 2.50
C THR A 195 10.15 -20.20 1.72
N PHE A 196 9.70 -21.25 2.40
CA PHE A 196 9.24 -22.49 1.75
C PHE A 196 7.85 -22.37 1.10
N ALA A 197 7.03 -21.49 1.66
CA ALA A 197 5.70 -21.15 1.16
C ALA A 197 5.63 -19.63 1.07
N ASP A 198 4.46 -19.06 1.36
CA ASP A 198 4.20 -17.64 1.32
C ASP A 198 5.17 -16.82 2.18
N GLY A 199 5.46 -15.59 1.77
CA GLY A 199 6.22 -14.63 2.57
C GLY A 199 5.39 -14.12 3.75
N ILE A 200 4.25 -13.50 3.45
CA ILE A 200 3.26 -13.03 4.42
C ILE A 200 1.89 -13.53 4.00
N HIS A 201 1.21 -14.28 4.88
CA HIS A 201 -0.09 -14.88 4.57
C HIS A 201 -1.13 -14.53 5.65
N MET A 202 -2.27 -13.99 5.23
CA MET A 202 -3.41 -13.68 6.07
C MET A 202 -4.59 -14.58 5.72
N THR A 203 -5.18 -15.21 6.74
CA THR A 203 -6.38 -16.03 6.58
C THR A 203 -7.30 -15.97 7.80
N ALA A 204 -8.37 -16.78 7.80
CA ALA A 204 -9.32 -16.94 8.90
C ALA A 204 -9.94 -15.62 9.38
N GLY A 205 -10.30 -14.74 8.44
CA GLY A 205 -10.95 -13.46 8.73
C GLY A 205 -10.04 -12.36 9.26
N SER A 206 -8.72 -12.50 9.12
CA SER A 206 -7.74 -11.47 9.51
C SER A 206 -8.04 -10.12 8.83
N ARG A 207 -7.96 -9.03 9.59
CA ARG A 207 -8.45 -7.72 9.12
C ARG A 207 -7.91 -6.50 9.81
N ASP A 208 -8.06 -5.34 9.18
CA ASP A 208 -7.60 -4.06 9.72
C ASP A 208 -6.07 -4.08 9.90
N ILE A 209 -5.34 -4.53 8.86
CA ILE A 209 -3.88 -4.73 8.93
C ILE A 209 -3.19 -3.90 7.86
N LEU A 210 -2.14 -3.19 8.28
CA LEU A 210 -1.19 -2.52 7.40
C LEU A 210 0.04 -3.41 7.18
N ILE A 211 0.31 -3.75 5.92
CA ILE A 211 1.48 -4.50 5.47
C ILE A 211 2.34 -3.54 4.66
N GLU A 212 3.38 -2.99 5.26
CA GLU A 212 4.13 -1.88 4.67
C GLU A 212 5.65 -2.03 4.72
N ASN A 213 6.32 -1.62 3.64
CA ASN A 213 7.77 -1.53 3.56
C ASN A 213 8.49 -2.85 3.85
N ASN A 214 7.88 -3.98 3.47
CA ASN A 214 8.51 -5.29 3.59
C ASN A 214 9.29 -5.65 2.31
N MET A 215 10.43 -6.31 2.49
CA MET A 215 11.21 -6.95 1.43
C MET A 215 10.98 -8.46 1.48
N ILE A 216 10.49 -9.04 0.39
CA ILE A 216 10.26 -10.48 0.26
C ILE A 216 11.03 -10.96 -0.96
N GLU A 217 12.03 -11.81 -0.73
CA GLU A 217 12.87 -12.38 -1.79
C GLU A 217 12.82 -13.90 -1.75
N ASN A 218 12.72 -14.51 -2.93
CA ASN A 218 12.77 -15.98 -3.09
C ASN A 218 11.67 -16.74 -2.34
N SER A 219 10.46 -16.16 -2.24
CA SER A 219 9.32 -16.86 -1.65
C SER A 219 9.04 -18.19 -2.37
N GLY A 220 8.66 -19.21 -1.60
CA GLY A 220 8.33 -20.54 -2.11
C GLY A 220 6.85 -20.69 -2.51
N ASP A 221 6.08 -19.61 -2.42
CA ASP A 221 4.73 -19.44 -2.95
C ASP A 221 4.44 -17.93 -3.09
N ASP A 222 3.23 -17.48 -2.77
CA ASP A 222 2.86 -16.07 -2.83
C ASP A 222 3.79 -15.15 -2.01
N GLY A 223 4.07 -13.95 -2.50
CA GLY A 223 4.83 -12.97 -1.72
C GLY A 223 4.00 -12.48 -0.53
N ILE A 224 2.85 -11.86 -0.82
CA ILE A 224 1.87 -11.40 0.16
C ILE A 224 0.48 -11.89 -0.24
N ALA A 225 -0.18 -12.65 0.63
CA ALA A 225 -1.47 -13.27 0.34
C ALA A 225 -2.53 -12.95 1.38
N CYS A 226 -3.75 -12.67 0.92
CA CYS A 226 -4.96 -12.83 1.71
C CYS A 226 -5.79 -13.95 1.08
N VAL A 227 -6.06 -15.00 1.85
CA VAL A 227 -6.84 -16.15 1.39
C VAL A 227 -7.96 -16.48 2.37
N THR A 228 -9.21 -16.42 1.89
CA THR A 228 -10.39 -16.84 2.65
C THR A 228 -10.81 -18.24 2.20
N TYR A 229 -10.38 -19.25 2.94
CA TYR A 229 -10.81 -20.63 2.75
C TYR A 229 -12.22 -20.86 3.29
N LEU A 230 -13.08 -21.55 2.53
CA LEU A 230 -14.41 -21.94 2.96
C LEU A 230 -14.44 -23.42 3.41
N PRO A 231 -15.31 -23.76 4.38
CA PRO A 231 -15.50 -25.14 4.82
C PRO A 231 -15.81 -26.09 3.66
N LYS A 232 -15.19 -27.27 3.66
CA LYS A 232 -15.41 -28.31 2.64
C LYS A 232 -16.81 -28.96 2.74
N THR A 233 -17.44 -28.89 3.92
CA THR A 233 -18.79 -29.39 4.21
C THR A 233 -19.66 -28.25 4.70
N ALA A 234 -20.91 -28.16 4.23
CA ALA A 234 -21.84 -27.07 4.55
C ALA A 234 -22.12 -26.99 6.07
N PRO A 235 -21.65 -25.95 6.78
CA PRO A 235 -22.19 -25.57 8.08
C PRO A 235 -23.59 -24.95 7.90
N ASP A 236 -24.34 -24.77 8.99
CA ASP A 236 -25.50 -23.88 8.95
C ASP A 236 -25.07 -22.44 8.59
N MET A 237 -26.01 -21.62 8.10
CA MET A 237 -25.70 -20.29 7.54
C MET A 237 -25.18 -19.26 8.56
N ASP A 238 -25.47 -19.43 9.86
CA ASP A 238 -24.96 -18.55 10.94
C ASP A 238 -23.53 -18.93 11.31
N THR A 239 -23.26 -20.24 11.37
CA THR A 239 -21.92 -20.84 11.52
C THR A 239 -21.03 -20.52 10.32
N LEU A 240 -21.54 -20.53 9.09
CA LEU A 240 -20.84 -20.02 7.91
C LEU A 240 -20.45 -18.55 8.11
N ARG A 241 -21.38 -17.65 8.41
CA ARG A 241 -21.09 -16.21 8.55
C ARG A 241 -20.06 -15.89 9.63
N ARG A 242 -20.02 -16.65 10.73
CA ARG A 242 -19.00 -16.49 11.78
C ARG A 242 -17.65 -17.12 11.42
N LEU A 243 -17.63 -18.22 10.65
CA LEU A 243 -16.42 -18.94 10.27
C LEU A 243 -15.80 -18.49 8.93
N THR A 244 -16.54 -17.80 8.06
CA THR A 244 -16.15 -17.46 6.67
C THR A 244 -16.10 -15.96 6.43
N ARG A 245 -15.83 -15.17 7.47
CA ARG A 245 -15.56 -13.75 7.27
C ARG A 245 -14.32 -13.61 6.39
N ASN A 246 -14.45 -12.90 5.27
CA ASN A 246 -13.31 -12.66 4.39
C ASN A 246 -12.18 -11.97 5.17
N CYS A 247 -10.93 -12.35 4.89
CA CYS A 247 -9.81 -11.46 5.21
C CYS A 247 -10.04 -10.14 4.47
N GLY A 248 -9.82 -9.01 5.14
CA GLY A 248 -10.28 -7.75 4.59
C GLY A 248 -9.94 -6.50 5.38
N ASN A 249 -10.22 -5.33 4.82
CA ASN A 249 -9.65 -4.07 5.27
C ASN A 249 -8.12 -4.15 5.45
N LEU A 250 -7.44 -4.54 4.37
CA LEU A 250 -5.99 -4.72 4.34
C LEU A 250 -5.36 -3.69 3.41
N ILE A 251 -4.18 -3.20 3.78
CA ILE A 251 -3.38 -2.29 2.94
C ILE A 251 -2.00 -2.91 2.72
N TYR A 252 -1.66 -3.22 1.48
CA TYR A 252 -0.32 -3.64 1.06
C TYR A 252 0.34 -2.43 0.43
N ARG A 253 1.26 -1.78 1.14
CA ARG A 253 1.87 -0.53 0.68
C ARG A 253 3.39 -0.57 0.64
N SER A 254 3.98 -0.09 -0.44
CA SER A 254 5.44 0.12 -0.52
C SER A 254 6.28 -1.13 -0.23
N ASN A 255 5.74 -2.32 -0.48
CA ASN A 255 6.49 -3.56 -0.35
C ASN A 255 7.25 -3.89 -1.64
N ARG A 256 8.33 -4.65 -1.50
CA ARG A 256 9.04 -5.24 -2.63
C ARG A 256 8.96 -6.77 -2.56
N VAL A 257 8.46 -7.38 -3.63
CA VAL A 257 8.43 -8.84 -3.81
C VAL A 257 9.29 -9.18 -5.01
N LYS A 258 10.27 -10.07 -4.85
CA LYS A 258 11.24 -10.36 -5.90
C LYS A 258 11.62 -11.83 -5.99
N SER A 259 11.65 -12.33 -7.22
CA SER A 259 12.14 -13.67 -7.55
C SER A 259 11.41 -14.79 -6.81
N ASN A 260 10.08 -14.70 -6.66
CA ASN A 260 9.32 -15.82 -6.09
C ASN A 260 9.58 -17.07 -6.93
N ARG A 261 9.93 -18.17 -6.26
CA ARG A 261 10.29 -19.45 -6.88
C ARG A 261 9.05 -20.24 -7.32
N TRP A 262 7.93 -19.97 -6.65
CA TRP A 262 6.61 -20.48 -7.00
C TRP A 262 5.55 -19.42 -6.65
N GLY A 263 4.29 -19.65 -7.03
CA GLY A 263 3.18 -18.78 -6.65
C GLY A 263 3.21 -17.42 -7.33
N ARG A 264 2.45 -16.46 -6.79
CA ARG A 264 2.22 -15.12 -7.34
C ARG A 264 2.97 -14.06 -6.52
N GLY A 265 3.06 -12.83 -7.00
CA GLY A 265 3.66 -11.74 -6.24
C GLY A 265 2.79 -11.34 -5.05
N MET A 266 1.57 -10.89 -5.33
CA MET A 266 0.58 -10.52 -4.31
C MET A 266 -0.81 -11.02 -4.70
N THR A 267 -1.56 -11.56 -3.74
CA THR A 267 -2.86 -12.18 -3.98
C THR A 267 -3.96 -11.69 -3.07
N VAL A 268 -5.15 -11.64 -3.65
CA VAL A 268 -6.43 -11.47 -2.94
C VAL A 268 -7.34 -12.60 -3.38
N ILE A 269 -7.39 -13.66 -2.58
CA ILE A 269 -8.18 -14.86 -2.87
C ILE A 269 -9.36 -14.89 -1.89
N GLY A 270 -10.50 -14.38 -2.34
CA GLY A 270 -11.67 -14.24 -1.46
C GLY A 270 -11.54 -13.15 -0.39
N GLY A 271 -10.86 -12.05 -0.67
CA GLY A 271 -10.73 -10.91 0.25
C GLY A 271 -11.76 -9.80 0.03
N ASP A 272 -11.98 -8.93 1.02
CA ASP A 272 -12.89 -7.79 0.90
C ASP A 272 -12.26 -6.48 1.39
N SER A 273 -12.43 -5.38 0.66
CA SER A 273 -11.87 -4.07 1.02
C SER A 273 -10.34 -4.10 1.15
N ILE A 274 -9.64 -4.32 0.05
CA ILE A 274 -8.17 -4.43 0.03
C ILE A 274 -7.56 -3.38 -0.87
N ILE A 275 -6.52 -2.70 -0.39
CA ILE A 275 -5.72 -1.75 -1.18
C ILE A 275 -4.32 -2.35 -1.38
N ILE A 276 -3.90 -2.46 -2.63
CA ILE A 276 -2.54 -2.83 -3.02
C ILE A 276 -1.94 -1.62 -3.71
N GLU A 277 -1.06 -0.89 -3.04
CA GLU A 277 -0.52 0.37 -3.55
C GLU A 277 0.99 0.56 -3.46
N ASP A 278 1.56 1.22 -4.46
CA ASP A 278 2.94 1.67 -4.46
C ASP A 278 3.97 0.53 -4.25
N ASN A 279 3.62 -0.71 -4.62
CA ASN A 279 4.50 -1.87 -4.47
C ASN A 279 5.34 -2.12 -5.73
N THR A 280 6.49 -2.78 -5.56
CA THR A 280 7.33 -3.28 -6.66
C THR A 280 7.33 -4.80 -6.65
N ILE A 281 6.92 -5.42 -7.75
CA ILE A 281 6.85 -6.88 -7.89
C ILE A 281 7.69 -7.28 -9.10
N GLU A 282 8.75 -8.04 -8.89
CA GLU A 282 9.69 -8.42 -9.93
C GLU A 282 9.83 -9.93 -9.99
N LYS A 283 9.73 -10.51 -11.20
CA LYS A 283 10.06 -11.93 -11.42
C LYS A 283 9.27 -12.88 -10.50
N ALA A 284 7.98 -12.60 -10.30
CA ALA A 284 7.08 -13.58 -9.68
C ALA A 284 6.92 -14.80 -10.61
N ALA A 285 6.84 -16.00 -10.05
CA ALA A 285 6.74 -17.21 -10.87
C ALA A 285 5.43 -17.29 -11.68
N GLY A 286 4.32 -16.89 -11.06
CA GLY A 286 3.02 -16.69 -11.68
C GLY A 286 2.74 -15.21 -11.92
N SER A 287 1.52 -14.76 -11.60
CA SER A 287 1.14 -13.34 -11.70
C SER A 287 1.94 -12.44 -10.76
N GLY A 288 2.09 -11.18 -11.16
CA GLY A 288 2.47 -10.12 -10.23
C GLY A 288 1.36 -9.87 -9.21
N VAL A 289 0.15 -9.55 -9.66
CA VAL A 289 -1.03 -9.41 -8.80
C VAL A 289 -2.17 -10.30 -9.30
N TRP A 290 -2.77 -11.08 -8.41
CA TRP A 290 -3.88 -11.98 -8.75
C TRP A 290 -5.05 -11.85 -7.78
N ILE A 291 -6.21 -11.49 -8.31
CA ILE A 291 -7.45 -11.34 -7.55
C ILE A 291 -8.39 -12.45 -7.97
N ALA A 292 -8.76 -13.35 -7.07
CA ALA A 292 -9.55 -14.50 -7.50
C ALA A 292 -10.46 -15.12 -6.45
N SER A 293 -11.30 -16.05 -6.92
CA SER A 293 -11.72 -17.21 -6.15
C SER A 293 -11.23 -18.48 -6.83
N GLU A 294 -10.68 -19.41 -6.06
CA GLU A 294 -10.09 -20.65 -6.54
C GLU A 294 -10.92 -21.84 -6.06
N SER A 295 -11.42 -22.63 -7.02
CA SER A 295 -12.33 -23.75 -6.73
C SER A 295 -11.60 -24.93 -6.06
N SER A 296 -10.34 -25.16 -6.43
CA SER A 296 -9.47 -26.21 -5.87
C SER A 296 -9.25 -26.09 -4.36
N TYR A 297 -9.29 -24.87 -3.84
CA TYR A 297 -9.16 -24.57 -2.41
C TYR A 297 -10.46 -24.14 -1.75
N ASN A 298 -11.57 -24.17 -2.51
CA ASN A 298 -12.89 -23.74 -2.08
C ASN A 298 -12.86 -22.36 -1.39
N THR A 299 -12.36 -21.33 -2.08
CA THR A 299 -12.21 -20.00 -1.48
C THR A 299 -13.41 -19.09 -1.74
N SER A 300 -13.57 -18.06 -0.90
CA SER A 300 -14.58 -17.01 -1.10
C SER A 300 -14.30 -16.16 -2.35
N THR A 301 -15.22 -15.24 -2.70
CA THR A 301 -15.00 -14.25 -3.77
C THR A 301 -14.40 -12.96 -3.27
N ALA A 302 -13.58 -12.35 -4.13
CA ALA A 302 -12.94 -11.08 -3.87
C ALA A 302 -13.85 -9.90 -4.21
N GLN A 303 -13.93 -8.90 -3.33
CA GLN A 303 -14.76 -7.70 -3.54
C GLN A 303 -14.06 -6.44 -3.04
N HIS A 304 -14.38 -5.28 -3.62
CA HIS A 304 -13.85 -3.98 -3.20
C HIS A 304 -12.32 -3.94 -3.12
N VAL A 305 -11.65 -4.29 -4.22
CA VAL A 305 -10.18 -4.31 -4.28
C VAL A 305 -9.68 -3.16 -5.15
N MET A 306 -8.72 -2.39 -4.63
CA MET A 306 -8.05 -1.32 -5.37
C MET A 306 -6.57 -1.64 -5.51
N VAL A 307 -6.10 -1.80 -6.74
CA VAL A 307 -4.70 -2.02 -7.10
C VAL A 307 -4.20 -0.76 -7.78
N ARG A 308 -3.33 0.01 -7.14
CA ARG A 308 -2.89 1.29 -7.71
C ARG A 308 -1.40 1.58 -7.61
N ARG A 309 -0.84 2.22 -8.63
CA ARG A 309 0.57 2.69 -8.65
C ARG A 309 1.60 1.59 -8.36
N ASN A 310 1.28 0.33 -8.65
CA ASN A 310 2.23 -0.75 -8.52
C ASN A 310 3.11 -0.86 -9.76
N THR A 311 4.38 -1.21 -9.57
CA THR A 311 5.31 -1.54 -10.65
C THR A 311 5.51 -3.04 -10.71
N ILE A 312 5.16 -3.67 -11.83
CA ILE A 312 5.23 -5.11 -12.02
C ILE A 312 6.16 -5.40 -13.19
N VAL A 313 7.26 -6.10 -12.94
CA VAL A 313 8.32 -6.33 -13.92
C VAL A 313 8.55 -7.82 -14.12
N ARG A 314 8.36 -8.28 -15.36
CA ARG A 314 8.64 -9.64 -15.79
C ARG A 314 8.04 -10.74 -14.88
N PRO A 315 6.73 -10.70 -14.57
CA PRO A 315 6.08 -11.84 -13.92
C PRO A 315 5.90 -13.00 -14.91
N GLY A 316 5.70 -14.21 -14.39
CA GLY A 316 5.52 -15.43 -15.19
C GLY A 316 6.82 -16.14 -15.54
N VAL A 317 7.85 -16.03 -14.69
CA VAL A 317 9.17 -16.63 -14.92
C VAL A 317 9.35 -17.96 -14.18
N TYR A 318 10.22 -18.83 -14.68
CA TYR A 318 10.60 -20.06 -13.96
C TYR A 318 11.98 -19.90 -13.32
N GLY A 319 12.09 -20.38 -12.08
CA GLY A 319 13.37 -20.56 -11.39
C GLY A 319 14.17 -19.29 -11.16
N LEU A 320 15.44 -19.46 -10.77
CA LEU A 320 16.38 -18.36 -10.53
C LEU A 320 16.87 -17.71 -11.84
N HIS A 321 16.63 -18.37 -12.99
CA HIS A 321 17.14 -17.95 -14.29
C HIS A 321 16.32 -16.85 -14.98
N GLY A 322 15.12 -16.52 -14.48
CA GLY A 322 14.32 -15.41 -14.98
C GLY A 322 13.81 -15.56 -16.43
N LYS A 323 13.78 -16.79 -16.95
CA LYS A 323 13.18 -17.11 -18.25
C LYS A 323 11.66 -17.21 -18.11
N CYS A 324 10.93 -16.79 -19.13
CA CYS A 324 9.49 -16.98 -19.16
C CYS A 324 9.13 -18.46 -19.09
N HIS A 325 8.19 -18.79 -18.21
CA HIS A 325 7.79 -20.16 -17.97
C HIS A 325 6.95 -20.66 -19.16
N PRO A 326 7.38 -21.73 -19.87
CA PRO A 326 6.77 -22.13 -21.15
C PRO A 326 5.30 -22.55 -21.01
N ASN A 327 4.92 -23.08 -19.85
CA ASN A 327 3.53 -23.46 -19.54
C ASN A 327 2.82 -22.43 -18.64
N ASN A 328 3.33 -21.20 -18.53
CA ASN A 328 2.65 -20.19 -17.71
C ASN A 328 1.26 -19.91 -18.26
N THR A 329 0.26 -20.01 -17.41
CA THR A 329 -1.14 -19.70 -17.76
C THR A 329 -1.60 -18.38 -17.17
N LEU A 330 -0.84 -17.79 -16.24
CA LEU A 330 -1.23 -16.60 -15.49
C LEU A 330 -0.72 -15.29 -16.13
N PRO A 331 -1.54 -14.22 -16.18
CA PRO A 331 -1.13 -12.91 -16.67
C PRO A 331 -0.21 -12.19 -15.66
N ALA A 332 0.34 -11.02 -16.01
CA ALA A 332 1.02 -10.16 -15.06
C ALA A 332 0.08 -9.62 -13.97
N MET A 333 -1.13 -9.20 -14.35
CA MET A 333 -2.22 -8.90 -13.43
C MET A 333 -3.52 -9.52 -13.91
N GLY A 334 -4.42 -9.87 -12.99
CA GLY A 334 -5.73 -10.32 -13.44
C GLY A 334 -6.75 -10.60 -12.37
N VAL A 335 -7.95 -10.91 -12.86
CA VAL A 335 -9.13 -11.26 -12.08
C VAL A 335 -9.65 -12.62 -12.55
N ASP A 336 -9.96 -13.52 -11.62
CA ASP A 336 -10.53 -14.82 -11.96
C ASP A 336 -11.63 -15.25 -10.98
N ASN A 337 -12.73 -15.76 -11.49
CA ASN A 337 -13.78 -16.34 -10.67
C ASN A 337 -14.07 -17.76 -11.14
N GLN A 338 -13.39 -18.72 -10.51
CA GLN A 338 -13.59 -20.14 -10.78
C GLN A 338 -14.87 -20.69 -10.15
N ASN A 339 -15.61 -19.85 -9.42
CA ASN A 339 -16.88 -20.17 -8.76
C ASN A 339 -16.78 -21.45 -7.93
N SER A 340 -16.13 -21.28 -6.77
CA SER A 340 -16.17 -22.28 -5.71
C SER A 340 -17.62 -22.56 -5.28
N ARG A 341 -17.84 -23.69 -4.59
CA ARG A 341 -19.17 -24.25 -4.26
C ARG A 341 -20.13 -23.27 -3.55
N TYR A 342 -19.61 -22.18 -2.99
CA TYR A 342 -20.35 -21.16 -2.25
C TYR A 342 -19.93 -19.72 -2.63
N ALA A 343 -19.16 -19.54 -3.70
CA ALA A 343 -18.71 -18.23 -4.17
C ALA A 343 -19.84 -17.50 -4.89
N GLY A 344 -20.02 -16.22 -4.57
CA GLY A 344 -20.83 -15.28 -5.34
C GLY A 344 -20.05 -14.64 -6.50
N SER A 345 -20.28 -13.35 -6.73
CA SER A 345 -19.57 -12.57 -7.73
C SER A 345 -18.23 -12.03 -7.22
N VAL A 346 -17.26 -11.92 -8.12
CA VAL A 346 -16.05 -11.11 -7.94
C VAL A 346 -16.33 -9.73 -8.54
N GLN A 347 -16.33 -8.68 -7.75
CA GLN A 347 -16.84 -7.39 -8.21
C GLN A 347 -16.21 -6.18 -7.51
N ASN A 348 -16.39 -5.00 -8.11
CA ASN A 348 -15.92 -3.72 -7.60
C ASN A 348 -14.38 -3.71 -7.46
N ILE A 349 -13.70 -4.02 -8.57
CA ILE A 349 -12.24 -4.10 -8.62
C ILE A 349 -11.71 -2.95 -9.48
N MET A 350 -10.77 -2.18 -8.93
CA MET A 350 -10.15 -1.05 -9.62
C MET A 350 -8.65 -1.26 -9.77
N PHE A 351 -8.14 -1.07 -10.99
CA PHE A 351 -6.73 -1.03 -11.31
C PHE A 351 -6.40 0.38 -11.82
N LEU A 352 -5.66 1.15 -11.03
CA LEU A 352 -5.39 2.57 -11.29
C LEU A 352 -3.89 2.88 -11.38
N ASP A 353 -3.43 3.55 -12.43
CA ASP A 353 -2.05 4.08 -12.51
C ASP A 353 -0.94 3.01 -12.33
N ASN A 354 -1.19 1.74 -12.62
CA ASN A 354 -0.16 0.70 -12.50
C ASN A 354 0.76 0.66 -13.72
N LEU A 355 2.00 0.24 -13.51
CA LEU A 355 2.99 0.00 -14.55
C LEU A 355 3.28 -1.50 -14.64
N ILE A 356 3.02 -2.11 -15.80
CA ILE A 356 3.43 -3.48 -16.12
C ILE A 356 4.49 -3.43 -17.21
N MET A 357 5.60 -4.14 -16.99
CA MET A 357 6.70 -4.24 -17.95
C MET A 357 7.09 -5.69 -18.19
N ASP A 358 7.29 -6.04 -19.46
CA ASP A 358 7.91 -7.30 -19.91
C ASP A 358 7.18 -8.55 -19.42
N ALA A 359 5.84 -8.55 -19.48
CA ALA A 359 5.02 -9.67 -19.04
C ALA A 359 5.30 -10.92 -19.87
N CYS A 360 5.60 -12.06 -19.22
CA CYS A 360 5.89 -13.33 -19.89
C CYS A 360 4.68 -13.99 -20.57
N LEU A 361 3.48 -13.45 -20.37
CA LEU A 361 2.25 -13.90 -21.04
C LEU A 361 1.41 -12.69 -21.46
N ASP A 362 0.28 -12.46 -20.78
CA ASP A 362 -0.53 -11.26 -20.97
C ASP A 362 -0.21 -10.24 -19.89
N SER A 363 -0.32 -8.96 -20.21
CA SER A 363 -0.21 -7.93 -19.17
C SER A 363 -1.42 -7.96 -18.23
N PHE A 364 -2.63 -8.05 -18.77
CA PHE A 364 -3.84 -8.13 -17.96
C PHE A 364 -4.80 -9.20 -18.47
N ARG A 365 -5.42 -9.96 -17.55
CA ARG A 365 -6.45 -10.93 -17.90
C ARG A 365 -7.65 -10.94 -16.94
N ILE A 366 -8.84 -11.11 -17.49
CA ILE A 366 -10.06 -11.48 -16.75
C ILE A 366 -10.58 -12.82 -17.27
N THR A 367 -10.84 -13.77 -16.38
CA THR A 367 -11.40 -15.11 -16.69
C THR A 367 -12.43 -15.55 -15.66
N GLY A 368 -13.22 -16.60 -15.97
CA GLY A 368 -14.19 -17.16 -15.03
C GLY A 368 -15.63 -16.76 -15.35
N ARG A 369 -16.46 -16.57 -14.33
CA ARG A 369 -17.88 -16.19 -14.45
C ARG A 369 -18.31 -15.18 -13.39
N GLU A 370 -19.42 -14.45 -13.58
CA GLU A 370 -19.97 -13.53 -12.57
C GLU A 370 -18.92 -12.51 -12.07
N ILE A 371 -18.31 -11.79 -13.03
CA ILE A 371 -17.34 -10.73 -12.74
C ILE A 371 -17.86 -9.42 -13.28
N SER A 372 -18.05 -8.43 -12.42
CA SER A 372 -18.64 -7.16 -12.83
C SER A 372 -18.01 -5.97 -12.11
N ASN A 373 -18.24 -4.78 -12.66
CA ASN A 373 -17.72 -3.52 -12.17
C ASN A 373 -16.18 -3.53 -12.01
N ILE A 374 -15.51 -3.80 -13.13
CA ILE A 374 -14.05 -3.76 -13.21
C ILE A 374 -13.62 -2.49 -13.90
N VAL A 375 -12.89 -1.64 -13.17
CA VAL A 375 -12.31 -0.40 -13.69
C VAL A 375 -10.82 -0.62 -13.89
N PHE A 376 -10.34 -0.34 -15.09
CA PHE A 376 -8.92 -0.37 -15.42
C PHE A 376 -8.56 0.97 -16.06
N ALA A 377 -7.99 1.88 -15.28
CA ALA A 377 -7.78 3.26 -15.70
C ALA A 377 -6.38 3.81 -15.43
N GLY A 378 -5.83 4.58 -16.38
CA GLY A 378 -4.51 5.22 -16.24
C GLY A 378 -3.31 4.26 -16.22
N ASN A 379 -3.50 2.97 -16.49
CA ASN A 379 -2.41 2.00 -16.41
C ASN A 379 -1.51 2.07 -17.66
N THR A 380 -0.24 1.71 -17.48
CA THR A 380 0.76 1.63 -18.55
C THR A 380 1.27 0.19 -18.68
N LEU A 381 1.08 -0.40 -19.87
CA LEU A 381 1.45 -1.78 -20.20
C LEU A 381 2.54 -1.75 -21.28
N LEU A 382 3.76 -2.12 -20.93
CA LEU A 382 4.92 -2.09 -21.82
C LEU A 382 5.43 -3.50 -22.08
N SER A 383 5.43 -3.91 -23.34
CA SER A 383 5.99 -5.20 -23.80
C SER A 383 5.31 -6.41 -23.16
N SER A 384 4.33 -6.97 -23.86
CA SER A 384 3.66 -8.21 -23.43
C SER A 384 3.95 -9.34 -24.40
N ALA A 385 4.37 -10.50 -23.90
CA ALA A 385 4.71 -11.66 -24.72
C ALA A 385 3.55 -12.14 -25.61
N ARG A 386 2.29 -11.88 -25.20
CA ARG A 386 1.09 -12.24 -25.96
C ARG A 386 0.08 -11.09 -26.08
N TRP A 387 -0.83 -10.91 -25.12
CA TRP A 387 -1.85 -9.84 -25.17
C TRP A 387 -1.51 -8.70 -24.21
N GLY A 388 -1.82 -7.47 -24.62
CA GLY A 388 -1.86 -6.35 -23.66
C GLY A 388 -2.96 -6.61 -22.62
N MET A 389 -4.18 -6.82 -23.09
CA MET A 389 -5.32 -7.18 -22.24
C MET A 389 -6.19 -8.25 -22.89
N TYR A 390 -6.65 -9.21 -22.10
CA TYR A 390 -7.61 -10.23 -22.52
C TYR A 390 -8.76 -10.37 -21.51
N ILE A 391 -9.99 -10.20 -21.96
CA ILE A 391 -11.20 -10.43 -21.19
C ILE A 391 -11.90 -11.63 -21.81
N ALA A 392 -12.03 -12.70 -21.03
CA ALA A 392 -12.72 -13.92 -21.44
C ALA A 392 -14.26 -13.71 -21.47
N PRO A 393 -15.04 -14.69 -21.94
CA PRO A 393 -16.52 -14.75 -21.93
C PRO A 393 -17.17 -14.60 -20.55
N VAL A 394 -17.08 -13.43 -19.94
CA VAL A 394 -17.58 -13.16 -18.60
C VAL A 394 -18.61 -12.05 -18.65
N ASN A 395 -19.81 -12.31 -18.13
CA ASN A 395 -20.86 -11.30 -18.07
C ASN A 395 -20.54 -10.26 -16.99
N GLY A 396 -20.59 -8.98 -17.37
CA GLY A 396 -20.49 -7.84 -16.45
C GLY A 396 -20.15 -6.51 -17.15
N SER A 397 -19.87 -5.50 -16.34
CA SER A 397 -19.47 -4.16 -16.79
C SER A 397 -17.97 -3.92 -16.62
N PHE A 398 -17.30 -3.53 -17.71
CA PHE A 398 -15.85 -3.32 -17.79
C PHE A 398 -15.54 -1.93 -18.34
N PHE A 399 -14.68 -1.20 -17.62
CA PHE A 399 -14.37 0.19 -17.92
C PHE A 399 -12.86 0.37 -18.12
N LEU A 400 -12.44 0.47 -19.39
CA LEU A 400 -11.03 0.61 -19.78
C LEU A 400 -10.76 2.05 -20.23
N ILE A 401 -10.16 2.84 -19.35
CA ILE A 401 -10.13 4.30 -19.50
C ILE A 401 -8.73 4.87 -19.40
N GLY A 402 -8.23 5.54 -20.44
CA GLY A 402 -6.99 6.31 -20.32
C GLY A 402 -5.72 5.46 -20.16
N ASN A 403 -5.73 4.19 -20.55
CA ASN A 403 -4.56 3.31 -20.44
C ASN A 403 -3.61 3.50 -21.62
N THR A 404 -2.32 3.26 -21.40
CA THR A 404 -1.29 3.21 -22.45
C THR A 404 -0.84 1.77 -22.64
N ILE A 405 -0.92 1.26 -23.87
CA ILE A 405 -0.48 -0.11 -24.20
C ILE A 405 0.53 -0.05 -25.36
N THR A 406 1.72 -0.58 -25.12
CA THR A 406 2.85 -0.49 -26.04
C THR A 406 3.51 -1.86 -26.24
N ASN A 407 3.84 -2.21 -27.49
CA ASN A 407 4.62 -3.41 -27.84
C ASN A 407 3.98 -4.76 -27.40
N SER A 408 2.67 -4.95 -27.59
CA SER A 408 2.05 -6.28 -27.41
C SER A 408 2.28 -7.17 -28.63
N THR A 409 2.67 -8.44 -28.43
CA THR A 409 3.02 -9.36 -29.53
C THR A 409 1.84 -9.83 -30.39
N LEU A 410 0.61 -9.90 -29.85
CA LEU A 410 -0.58 -10.27 -30.62
C LEU A 410 -1.58 -9.11 -30.74
N ASN A 411 -2.27 -8.80 -29.64
CA ASN A 411 -3.34 -7.81 -29.62
C ASN A 411 -3.16 -6.90 -28.41
N SER A 412 -3.48 -5.62 -28.57
CA SER A 412 -3.47 -4.69 -27.44
C SER A 412 -4.67 -4.89 -26.52
N TYR A 413 -5.86 -5.17 -27.08
CA TYR A 413 -7.06 -5.53 -26.34
C TYR A 413 -7.86 -6.65 -27.04
N VAL A 414 -8.37 -7.61 -26.25
CA VAL A 414 -9.25 -8.69 -26.73
C VAL A 414 -10.40 -8.86 -25.75
N GLY A 415 -11.63 -8.62 -26.20
CA GLY A 415 -12.85 -8.95 -25.46
C GLY A 415 -13.54 -10.15 -26.09
N VAL A 416 -13.76 -11.22 -25.34
CA VAL A 416 -14.51 -12.38 -25.81
C VAL A 416 -15.79 -12.50 -24.99
N ASN A 417 -16.91 -12.62 -25.70
CA ASN A 417 -18.31 -12.96 -25.37
C ASN A 417 -19.09 -12.27 -24.22
N GLU A 418 -20.36 -11.98 -24.51
CA GLU A 418 -21.50 -11.62 -23.64
C GLU A 418 -21.31 -10.58 -22.52
N GLN A 419 -20.67 -9.46 -22.84
CA GLN A 419 -20.51 -8.35 -21.89
C GLN A 419 -21.85 -7.61 -21.65
N GLU A 420 -22.17 -7.22 -20.41
CA GLU A 420 -23.29 -6.32 -20.15
C GLU A 420 -22.94 -4.92 -20.68
N MET A 421 -21.76 -4.42 -20.29
CA MET A 421 -21.23 -3.14 -20.72
C MET A 421 -19.72 -3.22 -20.91
N MET A 422 -19.24 -2.77 -22.07
CA MET A 422 -17.82 -2.66 -22.38
C MET A 422 -17.44 -1.24 -22.83
N VAL A 423 -16.78 -0.47 -21.96
CA VAL A 423 -16.30 0.89 -22.25
C VAL A 423 -14.80 0.83 -22.55
N ILE A 424 -14.41 1.34 -23.71
CA ILE A 424 -13.01 1.55 -24.10
C ILE A 424 -12.85 3.01 -24.51
N ALA A 425 -12.33 3.84 -23.62
CA ALA A 425 -12.25 5.28 -23.86
C ALA A 425 -10.88 5.89 -23.50
N TYR A 426 -10.44 6.89 -24.26
CA TYR A 426 -9.22 7.66 -23.97
C TYR A 426 -7.91 6.87 -23.92
N ASN A 427 -7.87 5.63 -24.41
CA ASN A 427 -6.67 4.80 -24.36
C ASN A 427 -5.68 5.19 -25.48
N LYS A 428 -4.40 4.92 -25.26
CA LYS A 428 -3.31 5.11 -26.22
C LYS A 428 -2.68 3.77 -26.55
N PHE A 429 -2.57 3.47 -27.84
CA PHE A 429 -1.97 2.24 -28.35
C PHE A 429 -0.80 2.53 -29.28
N SER A 430 0.32 1.83 -29.12
CA SER A 430 1.50 2.04 -29.96
C SER A 430 2.24 0.74 -30.23
N ASN A 431 2.72 0.54 -31.47
CA ASN A 431 3.50 -0.64 -31.86
C ASN A 431 2.79 -1.98 -31.53
N ALA A 432 1.47 -2.05 -31.72
CA ALA A 432 0.75 -3.32 -31.66
C ALA A 432 1.11 -4.16 -32.89
N LEU A 433 1.56 -5.40 -32.69
CA LEU A 433 1.89 -6.29 -33.81
C LEU A 433 0.61 -6.72 -34.57
N LEU A 434 0.82 -7.15 -35.82
CA LEU A 434 -0.22 -7.71 -36.68
C LEU A 434 -0.63 -9.08 -36.12
N ASN A 435 -1.93 -9.37 -36.05
CA ASN A 435 -2.42 -10.72 -35.75
C ASN A 435 -1.91 -11.72 -36.81
N GLY A 436 -2.11 -13.02 -36.58
CA GLY A 436 -1.68 -14.09 -37.52
C GLY A 436 -2.21 -13.96 -38.96
N ASN A 437 -3.13 -13.03 -39.22
CA ASN A 437 -3.67 -12.69 -40.54
C ASN A 437 -3.10 -11.38 -41.11
N GLY A 438 -2.04 -10.81 -40.53
CA GLY A 438 -1.41 -9.58 -41.00
C GLY A 438 -2.26 -8.32 -40.74
N ARG A 439 -3.14 -8.31 -39.73
CA ARG A 439 -4.06 -7.19 -39.43
C ARG A 439 -3.83 -6.66 -38.01
N ILE A 440 -3.89 -5.35 -37.82
CA ILE A 440 -3.98 -4.77 -36.48
C ILE A 440 -5.37 -5.03 -35.93
N GLN A 441 -5.45 -5.71 -34.79
CA GLN A 441 -6.69 -5.91 -34.04
C GLN A 441 -6.51 -5.27 -32.67
N ILE A 442 -7.01 -4.04 -32.54
CA ILE A 442 -6.99 -3.32 -31.26
C ILE A 442 -8.07 -3.88 -30.35
N ALA A 443 -9.27 -4.14 -30.88
CA ALA A 443 -10.33 -4.81 -30.14
C ALA A 443 -10.98 -5.89 -31.00
N HIS A 444 -10.97 -7.11 -30.49
CA HIS A 444 -11.91 -8.14 -30.91
C HIS A 444 -13.08 -8.12 -29.92
N LEU A 445 -14.32 -8.11 -30.41
CA LEU A 445 -15.54 -8.12 -29.61
C LEU A 445 -16.42 -9.25 -30.09
N TYR A 446 -16.68 -10.25 -29.26
CA TYR A 446 -17.61 -11.30 -29.68
C TYR A 446 -19.06 -10.86 -29.48
N ALA A 447 -19.45 -10.41 -28.28
CA ALA A 447 -20.79 -9.86 -28.02
C ALA A 447 -20.76 -8.90 -26.82
N ALA A 448 -21.55 -7.83 -26.87
CA ALA A 448 -21.80 -6.92 -25.75
C ALA A 448 -23.23 -6.38 -25.85
N GLN A 449 -23.96 -6.18 -24.75
CA GLN A 449 -25.28 -5.54 -24.81
C GLN A 449 -25.12 -4.05 -25.14
N ARG A 450 -24.22 -3.38 -24.43
CA ARG A 450 -23.81 -2.00 -24.68
C ARG A 450 -22.31 -1.93 -24.92
N PHE A 451 -21.93 -1.12 -25.90
CA PHE A 451 -20.53 -0.89 -26.24
C PHE A 451 -20.23 0.59 -26.45
N GLN A 452 -19.20 1.09 -25.78
CA GLN A 452 -18.71 2.46 -25.96
C GLN A 452 -17.24 2.42 -26.39
N PHE A 453 -16.94 3.04 -27.54
CA PHE A 453 -15.58 3.17 -28.05
C PHE A 453 -15.27 4.61 -28.51
N THR A 454 -14.63 5.40 -27.65
CA THR A 454 -14.53 6.86 -27.86
C THR A 454 -13.16 7.42 -27.49
N ASN A 455 -12.64 8.38 -28.28
CA ASN A 455 -11.43 9.16 -27.95
C ASN A 455 -10.14 8.34 -27.75
N ASN A 456 -10.03 7.17 -28.38
CA ASN A 456 -8.81 6.36 -28.35
C ASN A 456 -7.79 6.85 -29.41
N SER A 457 -6.49 6.77 -29.11
CA SER A 457 -5.40 7.27 -29.97
C SER A 457 -4.37 6.17 -30.30
N TYR A 458 -3.68 6.32 -31.44
CA TYR A 458 -2.81 5.29 -32.00
C TYR A 458 -1.56 5.90 -32.64
N SER A 459 -0.41 5.23 -32.60
CA SER A 459 0.83 5.72 -33.25
C SER A 459 1.69 4.59 -33.88
N GLN A 460 2.07 4.79 -35.16
CA GLN A 460 2.99 4.08 -36.11
C GLN A 460 3.08 2.53 -36.22
N ASN A 461 3.50 2.09 -37.42
CA ASN A 461 3.52 0.74 -38.03
C ASN A 461 2.17 0.06 -38.28
N VAL A 462 1.15 0.87 -38.54
CA VAL A 462 -0.10 0.42 -39.19
C VAL A 462 0.15 0.40 -40.70
N SER A 463 0.26 -0.80 -41.30
CA SER A 463 0.14 -0.93 -42.75
C SER A 463 -1.12 -0.19 -43.18
N THR A 464 -1.01 0.73 -44.14
CA THR A 464 -2.11 1.53 -44.70
C THR A 464 -3.27 0.68 -45.26
N ASN A 465 -3.11 -0.65 -45.31
CA ASN A 465 -4.11 -1.64 -45.70
C ASN A 465 -4.82 -2.35 -44.52
N ALA A 466 -4.53 -2.03 -43.26
CA ALA A 466 -5.19 -2.61 -42.09
C ALA A 466 -6.61 -2.02 -41.90
N LYS A 467 -7.60 -2.55 -42.63
CA LYS A 467 -8.98 -2.04 -42.69
C LYS A 467 -9.88 -2.37 -41.47
N ARG A 468 -9.37 -2.94 -40.37
CA ARG A 468 -10.21 -3.43 -39.25
C ARG A 468 -9.56 -3.26 -37.88
N MET A 469 -9.63 -2.07 -37.29
CA MET A 469 -9.13 -1.83 -35.92
C MET A 469 -10.01 -2.50 -34.85
N ILE A 470 -11.30 -2.59 -35.13
CA ILE A 470 -12.28 -3.29 -34.28
C ILE A 470 -12.96 -4.36 -35.14
N GLU A 471 -13.03 -5.56 -34.60
CA GLU A 471 -13.78 -6.66 -35.19
C GLU A 471 -14.87 -7.07 -34.20
N ALA A 472 -16.14 -6.95 -34.61
CA ALA A 472 -17.28 -7.42 -33.86
C ALA A 472 -17.85 -8.68 -34.52
N VAL A 473 -17.95 -9.80 -33.78
CA VAL A 473 -18.52 -11.06 -34.27
C VAL A 473 -20.06 -11.01 -34.17
N VAL A 474 -20.57 -10.59 -33.02
CA VAL A 474 -21.98 -10.28 -32.75
C VAL A 474 -22.09 -8.79 -32.44
N ILE A 475 -23.14 -8.20 -32.98
CA ILE A 475 -23.34 -6.75 -32.98
C ILE A 475 -23.98 -6.34 -31.66
N PRO A 476 -23.44 -5.31 -30.98
CA PRO A 476 -24.07 -4.78 -29.79
C PRO A 476 -25.47 -4.24 -30.04
N LYS A 477 -26.37 -4.39 -29.06
CA LYS A 477 -27.75 -3.84 -29.14
C LYS A 477 -27.72 -2.31 -29.16
N GLN A 478 -26.81 -1.74 -28.37
CA GLN A 478 -26.61 -0.31 -28.20
C GLN A 478 -25.12 0.02 -28.35
N MET A 479 -24.79 1.06 -29.11
CA MET A 479 -23.40 1.44 -29.34
C MET A 479 -23.20 2.95 -29.47
N VAL A 480 -22.12 3.45 -28.88
CA VAL A 480 -21.56 4.76 -29.23
C VAL A 480 -20.11 4.57 -29.66
N TYR A 481 -19.78 5.14 -30.81
CA TYR A 481 -18.40 5.19 -31.29
C TYR A 481 -18.11 6.49 -32.03
N ASP A 482 -16.84 6.88 -32.03
CA ASP A 482 -16.38 8.05 -32.78
C ASP A 482 -16.41 7.77 -34.29
N HIS A 483 -17.31 8.46 -34.99
CA HIS A 483 -17.48 8.43 -36.44
C HIS A 483 -16.60 9.46 -37.17
N SER A 484 -15.87 10.32 -36.45
CA SER A 484 -15.22 11.46 -37.08
C SER A 484 -14.06 11.01 -37.97
N ASN A 485 -14.28 11.10 -39.28
CA ASN A 485 -13.28 10.92 -40.34
C ASN A 485 -12.14 11.97 -40.29
N THR A 486 -12.11 12.85 -39.29
CA THR A 486 -11.13 13.93 -39.12
C THR A 486 -9.95 13.52 -38.23
N SER A 487 -10.05 12.38 -37.54
CA SER A 487 -8.90 11.70 -36.93
C SER A 487 -8.17 10.90 -38.01
N VAL A 488 -6.85 11.05 -38.15
CA VAL A 488 -6.00 10.23 -39.05
C VAL A 488 -6.00 8.73 -38.65
N TYR A 489 -6.75 8.37 -37.59
CA TYR A 489 -6.92 7.04 -37.05
C TYR A 489 -8.40 6.67 -36.82
N SER A 490 -9.31 7.12 -37.71
CA SER A 490 -10.76 6.85 -37.61
C SER A 490 -11.09 5.36 -37.43
N THR A 491 -11.95 5.04 -36.47
CA THR A 491 -12.50 3.70 -36.24
C THR A 491 -13.49 3.30 -37.33
N TYR A 492 -13.09 2.39 -38.22
CA TYR A 492 -13.99 1.78 -39.20
C TYR A 492 -14.61 0.50 -38.62
N PHE A 493 -15.94 0.46 -38.51
CA PHE A 493 -16.74 -0.75 -38.26
C PHE A 493 -17.32 -1.27 -39.57
N PRO A 494 -16.83 -2.38 -40.13
CA PRO A 494 -17.43 -2.98 -41.31
C PRO A 494 -18.89 -3.37 -41.03
N ASN A 495 -19.80 -3.09 -41.99
CA ASN A 495 -21.21 -3.52 -41.99
C ASN A 495 -22.16 -2.89 -40.96
N ILE A 496 -21.73 -1.90 -40.16
CA ILE A 496 -22.61 -1.25 -39.16
C ILE A 496 -23.84 -0.57 -39.78
N GLY A 497 -23.72 -0.01 -41.00
CA GLY A 497 -24.82 0.60 -41.73
C GLY A 497 -25.89 -0.37 -42.24
N LYS A 498 -25.74 -1.69 -42.03
CA LYS A 498 -26.73 -2.71 -42.40
C LYS A 498 -27.50 -3.26 -41.19
N LEU A 499 -27.33 -2.68 -40.00
CA LEU A 499 -27.70 -3.29 -38.73
C LEU A 499 -28.56 -2.33 -37.90
N ASN A 500 -29.59 -2.87 -37.24
CA ASN A 500 -30.46 -2.14 -36.32
C ASN A 500 -29.74 -1.89 -34.98
N VAL A 501 -28.76 -0.98 -34.97
CA VAL A 501 -28.03 -0.54 -33.76
C VAL A 501 -28.56 0.82 -33.33
N THR A 502 -28.87 0.97 -32.05
CA THR A 502 -29.29 2.27 -31.48
C THR A 502 -28.12 2.96 -30.81
N SER A 503 -27.95 4.26 -31.07
CA SER A 503 -27.01 5.09 -30.31
C SER A 503 -27.59 5.49 -28.96
N PHE A 504 -26.72 5.82 -28.01
CA PHE A 504 -27.09 6.38 -26.71
C PHE A 504 -26.29 7.66 -26.42
N GLU A 505 -26.72 8.43 -25.41
CA GLU A 505 -26.08 9.70 -25.06
C GLU A 505 -24.77 9.49 -24.28
N LEU A 506 -23.75 10.29 -24.61
CA LEU A 506 -22.55 10.38 -23.79
C LEU A 506 -22.74 11.46 -22.72
N PRO A 507 -22.29 11.23 -21.46
CA PRO A 507 -22.35 12.26 -20.44
C PRO A 507 -21.51 13.46 -20.87
N LEU A 508 -22.08 14.67 -20.86
CA LEU A 508 -21.31 15.89 -21.09
C LEU A 508 -20.61 16.29 -19.78
N VAL A 509 -19.28 16.24 -19.77
CA VAL A 509 -18.45 16.67 -18.63
C VAL A 509 -17.38 17.66 -19.10
N ASN A 510 -17.06 18.61 -18.23
CA ASN A 510 -16.13 19.70 -18.52
C ASN A 510 -14.83 19.55 -17.74
N ASP A 511 -13.75 20.14 -18.23
CA ASP A 511 -12.53 20.26 -17.43
C ASP A 511 -12.80 21.10 -16.17
N LEU A 512 -12.22 20.67 -15.05
CA LEU A 512 -12.32 21.33 -13.76
C LEU A 512 -10.96 21.93 -13.39
N THR A 513 -10.98 23.10 -12.76
CA THR A 513 -9.77 23.73 -12.23
C THR A 513 -9.97 24.07 -10.76
N PHE A 514 -9.01 23.69 -9.93
CA PHE A 514 -8.94 24.04 -8.52
C PHE A 514 -7.63 24.77 -8.24
N THR A 515 -7.67 25.72 -7.31
CA THR A 515 -6.50 26.49 -6.91
C THR A 515 -6.20 26.21 -5.45
N ILE A 516 -4.93 25.95 -5.13
CA ILE A 516 -4.47 25.74 -3.75
C ILE A 516 -3.40 26.78 -3.36
N PRO A 517 -3.27 27.12 -2.05
CA PRO A 517 -2.20 27.99 -1.59
C PRO A 517 -0.81 27.44 -1.95
N PHE A 518 0.15 28.32 -2.20
CA PHE A 518 1.51 27.95 -2.66
C PHE A 518 2.19 26.86 -1.80
N HIS A 519 1.98 26.86 -0.49
CA HIS A 519 2.59 25.91 0.46
C HIS A 519 1.83 24.59 0.63
N VAL A 520 0.64 24.44 0.04
CA VAL A 520 -0.20 23.24 0.19
C VAL A 520 0.12 22.26 -0.93
N ASN A 521 0.33 20.98 -0.58
CA ASN A 521 0.63 19.92 -1.56
C ASN A 521 -0.53 18.96 -1.78
N ASN A 522 -1.54 18.98 -0.91
CA ASN A 522 -2.64 18.04 -0.92
C ASN A 522 -3.97 18.78 -1.03
N LEU A 523 -4.85 18.32 -1.91
CA LEU A 523 -6.24 18.75 -2.00
C LEU A 523 -7.12 17.52 -1.86
N THR A 524 -7.98 17.48 -0.85
CA THR A 524 -8.99 16.43 -0.71
C THR A 524 -10.35 17.00 -1.05
N LEU A 525 -11.03 16.38 -2.02
CA LEU A 525 -12.37 16.73 -2.45
C LEU A 525 -13.28 15.52 -2.25
N THR A 526 -14.51 15.77 -1.81
CA THR A 526 -15.59 14.78 -1.96
C THR A 526 -16.07 14.74 -3.41
N GLU A 527 -16.76 13.66 -3.78
CA GLU A 527 -17.49 13.59 -5.05
C GLU A 527 -18.45 14.79 -5.21
N GLN A 528 -19.11 15.20 -4.13
CA GLN A 528 -20.00 16.35 -4.15
C GLN A 528 -19.27 17.67 -4.40
N ASP A 529 -18.06 17.85 -3.86
CA ASP A 529 -17.23 19.04 -4.13
C ASP A 529 -16.87 19.14 -5.62
N LEU A 530 -16.56 18.01 -6.26
CA LEU A 530 -16.32 17.96 -7.71
C LEU A 530 -17.56 18.39 -8.50
N PHE A 531 -18.73 17.86 -8.16
CA PHE A 531 -19.99 18.15 -8.89
C PHE A 531 -20.59 19.51 -8.57
N ASN A 532 -20.25 20.11 -7.42
CA ASN A 532 -20.61 21.47 -7.06
C ASN A 532 -19.74 22.53 -7.74
N SER A 533 -18.64 22.14 -8.37
CA SER A 533 -17.81 23.06 -9.16
C SER A 533 -18.68 23.86 -10.15
N PRO A 534 -18.50 25.19 -10.27
CA PRO A 534 -19.27 26.01 -11.21
C PRO A 534 -19.13 25.56 -12.66
N SER A 535 -17.98 24.99 -13.02
CA SER A 535 -17.72 24.45 -14.36
C SER A 535 -18.42 23.11 -14.61
N PHE A 536 -18.89 22.42 -13.56
CA PHE A 536 -19.57 21.14 -13.70
C PHE A 536 -21.02 21.35 -14.21
N PRO A 537 -21.44 20.69 -15.30
CA PRO A 537 -22.75 20.91 -15.90
C PRO A 537 -23.92 20.64 -14.92
N SER A 538 -24.79 21.65 -14.74
CA SER A 538 -25.94 21.56 -13.83
C SER A 538 -26.92 20.46 -14.23
N SER A 539 -27.08 20.21 -15.54
CA SER A 539 -27.94 19.15 -16.10
C SER A 539 -27.48 17.72 -15.74
N MET A 540 -26.22 17.55 -15.33
CA MET A 540 -25.65 16.24 -14.97
C MET A 540 -25.65 15.98 -13.46
N ARG A 541 -25.88 17.01 -12.64
CA ARG A 541 -25.89 16.87 -11.17
C ARG A 541 -27.00 15.90 -10.76
N GLY A 542 -26.65 14.90 -9.95
CA GLY A 542 -27.56 13.84 -9.49
C GLY A 542 -27.75 12.68 -10.46
N ARG A 543 -27.44 12.86 -11.75
CA ARG A 543 -27.56 11.82 -12.79
C ARG A 543 -26.30 10.96 -12.93
N VAL A 544 -25.14 11.52 -12.60
CA VAL A 544 -23.86 10.80 -12.70
C VAL A 544 -23.33 10.34 -11.35
N GLN A 545 -22.34 9.45 -11.40
CA GLN A 545 -21.47 9.04 -10.30
C GLN A 545 -20.01 9.12 -10.75
N LEU A 546 -19.11 9.44 -9.83
CA LEU A 546 -17.67 9.38 -10.05
C LEU A 546 -17.24 7.91 -10.18
N LEU A 547 -16.69 7.57 -11.34
CA LEU A 547 -16.23 6.22 -11.65
C LEU A 547 -14.77 6.02 -11.27
N ALA A 548 -13.91 6.94 -11.69
CA ALA A 548 -12.46 6.84 -11.48
C ALA A 548 -11.81 8.22 -11.48
N VAL A 549 -10.73 8.36 -10.72
CA VAL A 549 -9.77 9.46 -10.85
C VAL A 549 -8.39 8.84 -10.90
N PHE A 550 -7.60 9.23 -11.90
CA PHE A 550 -6.29 8.68 -12.14
C PHE A 550 -5.30 9.77 -12.57
N SER A 551 -4.03 9.47 -12.37
CA SER A 551 -2.96 10.47 -12.38
C SER A 551 -2.63 10.91 -13.81
N GLY A 552 -2.40 12.21 -13.98
CA GLY A 552 -1.88 12.78 -15.22
C GLY A 552 -0.43 13.20 -15.02
N THR A 553 -0.15 14.49 -15.19
CA THR A 553 1.20 15.05 -14.98
C THR A 553 1.29 15.83 -13.66
N GLY A 554 2.43 15.77 -12.99
CA GLY A 554 2.73 16.65 -11.84
C GLY A 554 2.07 16.29 -10.52
N GLY A 555 1.48 15.10 -10.37
CA GLY A 555 0.90 14.65 -9.10
C GLY A 555 0.35 13.24 -9.14
N GLN A 556 -0.21 12.80 -8.01
CA GLN A 556 -0.90 11.52 -7.82
C GLN A 556 -2.33 11.73 -7.31
N ALA A 557 -3.26 10.86 -7.70
CA ALA A 557 -4.61 10.83 -7.17
C ALA A 557 -4.86 9.57 -6.32
N ASP A 558 -5.50 9.76 -5.17
CA ASP A 558 -5.92 8.71 -4.26
C ASP A 558 -7.44 8.74 -4.11
N MET A 559 -8.11 7.78 -4.74
CA MET A 559 -9.55 7.56 -4.53
C MET A 559 -9.79 6.76 -3.25
N ASN A 560 -10.77 7.17 -2.46
CA ASN A 560 -11.31 6.45 -1.31
C ASN A 560 -12.80 6.23 -1.54
N LEU A 561 -13.16 5.01 -1.93
CA LEU A 561 -14.54 4.62 -2.24
C LEU A 561 -15.45 4.57 -1.02
N GLN A 562 -14.91 4.25 0.17
CA GLN A 562 -15.72 4.20 1.39
C GLN A 562 -16.16 5.59 1.85
N ARG A 563 -15.35 6.62 1.56
CA ARG A 563 -15.60 8.02 1.95
C ARG A 563 -16.11 8.89 0.81
N ASN A 564 -16.25 8.35 -0.41
CA ASN A 564 -16.51 9.12 -1.64
C ASN A 564 -15.60 10.34 -1.76
N GLN A 565 -14.31 10.15 -1.49
CA GLN A 565 -13.30 11.20 -1.49
C GLN A 565 -12.18 10.90 -2.47
N VAL A 566 -11.59 11.96 -3.00
CA VAL A 566 -10.36 11.90 -3.79
C VAL A 566 -9.36 12.86 -3.18
N THR A 567 -8.17 12.36 -2.88
CA THR A 567 -7.04 13.18 -2.45
C THR A 567 -6.04 13.30 -3.59
N PHE A 568 -5.79 14.52 -4.01
CA PHE A 568 -4.77 14.86 -5.00
C PHE A 568 -3.52 15.31 -4.28
N ARG A 569 -2.39 14.67 -4.59
CA ARG A 569 -1.07 15.01 -4.06
C ARG A 569 -0.23 15.57 -5.20
N MET A 570 0.08 16.85 -5.14
CA MET A 570 0.93 17.49 -6.14
C MET A 570 2.41 17.23 -5.84
N THR A 571 3.21 17.12 -6.90
CA THR A 571 4.66 17.26 -6.78
C THR A 571 5.03 18.73 -6.53
N LEU A 572 6.34 19.06 -6.56
CA LEU A 572 6.83 20.45 -6.49
C LEU A 572 6.44 21.32 -7.70
N SER A 573 5.68 20.78 -8.66
CA SER A 573 5.12 21.55 -9.77
C SER A 573 4.11 22.61 -9.30
N ASN A 574 4.07 23.74 -10.00
CA ASN A 574 3.02 24.76 -9.83
C ASN A 574 1.68 24.33 -10.43
N LYS A 575 1.66 23.28 -11.24
CA LYS A 575 0.48 22.76 -11.92
C LYS A 575 0.52 21.24 -11.99
N ALA A 576 -0.59 20.61 -11.66
CA ALA A 576 -0.80 19.18 -11.83
C ALA A 576 -2.08 18.95 -12.61
N THR A 577 -2.08 17.92 -13.44
CA THR A 577 -3.26 17.47 -14.16
C THR A 577 -3.59 16.04 -13.78
N PHE A 578 -4.87 15.76 -13.71
CA PHE A 578 -5.44 14.46 -13.41
C PHE A 578 -6.59 14.23 -14.37
N ARG A 579 -7.04 12.99 -14.50
CA ARG A 579 -8.25 12.68 -15.24
C ARG A 579 -9.31 12.16 -14.29
N TYR A 580 -10.54 12.57 -14.51
CA TYR A 580 -11.69 12.04 -13.80
C TYR A 580 -12.70 11.52 -14.80
N SER A 581 -13.32 10.40 -14.47
CA SER A 581 -14.35 9.75 -15.25
C SER A 581 -15.63 9.68 -14.44
N VAL A 582 -16.74 9.98 -15.08
CA VAL A 582 -18.08 9.79 -14.50
C VAL A 582 -18.86 8.76 -15.29
N ILE A 583 -19.75 8.06 -14.63
CA ILE A 583 -20.72 7.16 -15.23
C ILE A 583 -22.12 7.75 -15.11
N LEU A 584 -22.91 7.72 -16.18
CA LEU A 584 -24.32 8.07 -16.17
C LEU A 584 -25.14 6.85 -15.74
N LYS A 585 -25.87 6.98 -14.63
CA LYS A 585 -26.48 5.83 -13.93
C LYS A 585 -27.55 5.12 -14.75
N GLU A 586 -28.23 5.83 -15.63
CA GLU A 586 -29.39 5.34 -16.38
C GLU A 586 -29.00 4.41 -17.54
N ILE A 587 -27.85 4.64 -18.16
CA ILE A 587 -27.41 3.92 -19.37
C ILE A 587 -25.97 3.42 -19.30
N GLU A 588 -25.28 3.63 -18.17
CA GLU A 588 -23.89 3.21 -17.89
C GLU A 588 -22.86 3.72 -18.90
N SER A 589 -23.12 4.87 -19.52
CA SER A 589 -22.18 5.56 -20.40
C SER A 589 -21.16 6.36 -19.59
N VAL A 590 -19.94 6.46 -20.11
CA VAL A 590 -18.83 7.08 -19.40
C VAL A 590 -18.31 8.29 -20.16
N ALA A 591 -17.96 9.34 -19.44
CA ALA A 591 -17.17 10.42 -19.99
C ALA A 591 -16.01 10.76 -19.06
N THR A 592 -14.92 11.24 -19.66
CA THR A 592 -13.69 11.59 -18.97
C THR A 592 -13.31 13.01 -19.33
N ALA A 593 -12.90 13.78 -18.34
CA ALA A 593 -12.36 15.13 -18.48
C ALA A 593 -11.15 15.32 -17.55
N THR A 594 -10.53 16.49 -17.61
CA THR A 594 -9.32 16.83 -16.87
C THR A 594 -9.67 17.56 -15.58
N ILE A 595 -8.97 17.22 -14.50
CA ILE A 595 -8.87 18.08 -13.32
C ILE A 595 -7.50 18.73 -13.35
N THR A 596 -7.46 20.05 -13.31
CA THR A 596 -6.23 20.81 -13.13
C THR A 596 -6.18 21.35 -11.71
N ILE A 597 -5.05 21.17 -11.03
CA ILE A 597 -4.78 21.84 -9.75
C ILE A 597 -3.60 22.77 -9.95
N GLU A 598 -3.80 24.05 -9.63
CA GLU A 598 -2.80 25.10 -9.78
C GLU A 598 -2.45 25.70 -8.41
N ARG A 599 -1.17 25.99 -8.19
CA ARG A 599 -0.73 26.74 -7.03
C ARG A 599 -0.96 28.23 -7.26
N GLN A 600 -1.42 28.92 -6.22
CA GLN A 600 -1.34 30.37 -6.18
C GLN A 600 0.12 30.80 -6.35
N VAL A 601 0.33 31.94 -7.02
CA VAL A 601 1.65 32.56 -7.14
C VAL A 601 2.19 32.82 -5.73
N ALA A 602 3.46 32.48 -5.49
CA ALA A 602 4.10 32.77 -4.21
C ALA A 602 3.97 34.28 -3.90
N PRO A 603 3.59 34.66 -2.67
CA PRO A 603 3.61 36.06 -2.29
C PRO A 603 5.04 36.59 -2.49
N PRO A 604 5.21 37.84 -2.95
CA PRO A 604 6.53 38.41 -3.14
C PRO A 604 7.32 38.33 -1.84
N SER A 605 8.59 37.91 -1.93
CA SER A 605 9.48 37.89 -0.77
C SER A 605 9.44 39.26 -0.10
N PRO A 606 9.28 39.35 1.24
CA PRO A 606 9.40 40.63 1.92
C PRO A 606 10.77 41.22 1.55
N PRO A 607 10.85 42.55 1.31
CA PRO A 607 12.10 43.18 0.94
C PRO A 607 13.15 42.81 1.98
N VAL A 608 14.25 42.21 1.52
CA VAL A 608 15.41 41.95 2.38
C VAL A 608 15.78 43.29 2.98
N PRO A 609 15.77 43.46 4.31
CA PRO A 609 16.26 44.68 4.92
C PRO A 609 17.69 44.86 4.42
N LEU A 610 17.94 45.98 3.71
CA LEU A 610 19.30 46.36 3.38
C LEU A 610 20.07 46.42 4.70
N LEU A 611 20.98 45.47 4.91
CA LEU A 611 21.97 45.58 5.96
C LEU A 611 22.64 46.94 5.75
N PRO A 612 22.69 47.82 6.76
CA PRO A 612 23.42 49.07 6.61
C PRO A 612 24.84 48.70 6.20
N SER A 613 25.31 49.30 5.10
CA SER A 613 26.70 49.18 4.70
C SER A 613 27.54 49.61 5.90
N ALA A 614 28.30 48.67 6.46
CA ALA A 614 29.32 48.99 7.43
C ALA A 614 30.38 49.82 6.70
N SER A 615 30.19 51.14 6.67
CA SER A 615 31.27 52.06 6.35
C SER A 615 32.33 51.88 7.43
N VAL A 616 33.42 51.20 7.08
CA VAL A 616 34.65 51.20 7.87
C VAL A 616 35.19 52.61 7.80
N LYS A 617 34.86 53.43 8.80
CA LYS A 617 35.57 54.68 9.07
C LYS A 617 36.49 54.45 10.25
N HIS A 618 37.78 54.53 9.99
CA HIS A 618 38.81 54.72 11.00
C HIS A 618 38.49 55.99 11.80
N GLU A 619 38.28 55.85 13.11
CA GLU A 619 38.29 57.00 14.02
C GLU A 619 39.72 57.28 14.47
N PHE A 620 40.22 58.47 14.11
CA PHE A 620 41.10 59.24 14.97
C PHE A 620 40.25 60.26 15.74
N SER A 621 40.54 60.38 17.03
CA SER A 621 39.85 61.15 18.05
C SER A 621 39.61 62.63 17.71
N SER A 622 38.48 63.18 18.13
CA SER A 622 38.41 64.10 19.29
C SER A 622 37.05 64.83 19.36
N GLY A 623 36.45 64.81 20.55
CA GLY A 623 35.86 66.01 21.13
C GLY A 623 34.40 66.37 20.87
N VAL A 624 33.62 66.26 21.96
CA VAL A 624 32.75 67.33 22.51
C VAL A 624 31.26 67.39 22.08
N HIS A 625 30.44 67.13 23.11
CA HIS A 625 29.13 67.69 23.49
C HIS A 625 27.86 67.58 22.60
N SER A 626 26.94 66.78 23.15
CA SER A 626 25.66 67.22 23.74
C SER A 626 24.35 67.17 22.93
N SER A 627 23.30 66.83 23.69
CA SER A 627 21.87 67.11 23.53
C SER A 627 20.98 66.09 22.78
N GLN A 628 20.29 65.29 23.62
CA GLN A 628 18.89 64.86 23.48
C GLN A 628 17.91 66.07 23.43
N PRO A 629 16.55 65.94 23.40
CA PRO A 629 15.63 64.82 23.07
C PRO A 629 14.41 65.28 22.19
N LYS A 630 13.39 64.40 22.08
CA LYS A 630 11.91 64.65 22.03
C LYS A 630 11.22 64.11 20.76
N THR A 631 10.51 62.98 20.81
CA THR A 631 9.16 62.69 21.38
C THR A 631 7.98 63.25 20.57
N SER A 632 7.17 62.34 20.00
CA SER A 632 5.69 62.27 20.12
C SER A 632 5.20 61.04 19.33
N ARG A 633 4.68 59.98 19.95
CA ARG A 633 3.27 59.79 20.42
C ARG A 633 2.29 60.07 19.26
N VAL A 634 1.42 59.14 18.83
CA VAL A 634 0.24 58.67 19.58
C VAL A 634 -0.45 57.50 18.84
N ASN A 635 -0.79 56.47 19.62
CA ASN A 635 -1.97 55.55 19.65
C ASN A 635 -2.41 54.77 18.41
N GLN A 636 -2.35 53.42 18.46
CA GLN A 636 -3.31 52.50 19.10
C GLN A 636 -4.69 52.48 18.43
N ALA A 637 -5.01 51.39 17.74
CA ALA A 637 -6.08 50.46 18.13
C ALA A 637 -6.39 49.43 17.02
N SER A 638 -5.73 48.27 17.03
CA SER A 638 -6.28 47.03 16.44
C SER A 638 -5.47 45.78 16.84
N GLU A 639 -5.25 45.53 18.13
CA GLU A 639 -4.73 44.25 18.61
C GLU A 639 -5.50 43.76 19.84
N ARG A 640 -6.63 43.11 19.58
CA ARG A 640 -7.30 42.21 20.53
C ARG A 640 -7.75 40.97 19.76
N ARG A 641 -6.84 40.02 19.53
CA ARG A 641 -7.13 38.59 19.27
C ARG A 641 -5.89 37.68 19.16
N LEU A 642 -4.79 37.98 19.88
CA LEU A 642 -3.52 37.21 19.80
C LEU A 642 -2.78 37.03 21.14
N SER A 643 -3.47 36.98 22.29
CA SER A 643 -2.82 36.98 23.62
C SER A 643 -3.02 35.74 24.51
N GLN A 644 -3.34 34.56 23.95
CA GLN A 644 -3.39 33.31 24.73
C GLN A 644 -2.34 32.25 24.35
N TRP A 645 -1.66 32.39 23.20
CA TRP A 645 -0.59 31.47 22.79
C TRP A 645 0.82 31.94 23.15
N THR A 646 0.99 33.21 23.56
CA THR A 646 2.29 33.82 23.90
C THR A 646 2.66 33.76 25.39
N LEU A 647 1.75 33.31 26.27
CA LEU A 647 2.03 33.19 27.70
C LEU A 647 2.61 31.81 28.07
N ILE A 648 2.19 30.75 27.36
CA ILE A 648 2.66 29.37 27.60
C ILE A 648 4.08 29.16 27.02
N SER A 649 4.39 29.78 25.87
CA SER A 649 5.73 29.68 25.26
C SER A 649 6.81 30.44 26.05
N LYS A 650 6.46 31.55 26.71
CA LYS A 650 7.39 32.29 27.56
C LYS A 650 7.69 31.58 28.89
N GLN A 651 6.73 30.87 29.47
CA GLN A 651 6.98 30.09 30.70
C GLN A 651 7.79 28.81 30.43
N LEU A 652 7.60 28.15 29.29
CA LEU A 652 8.41 26.99 28.91
C LEU A 652 9.87 27.37 28.60
N PHE A 653 10.10 28.53 27.97
CA PHE A 653 11.44 29.00 27.65
C PHE A 653 12.23 29.39 28.91
N ILE A 654 11.57 29.98 29.92
CA ILE A 654 12.20 30.31 31.21
C ILE A 654 12.55 29.04 32.00
N LEU A 655 11.72 27.99 31.93
CA LEU A 655 12.01 26.70 32.59
C LEU A 655 13.21 25.97 31.96
N VAL A 656 13.32 26.00 30.62
CA VAL A 656 14.44 25.39 29.88
C VAL A 656 15.75 26.16 30.13
N VAL A 657 15.71 27.50 30.22
CA VAL A 657 16.90 28.31 30.52
C VAL A 657 17.37 28.11 31.97
N ILE A 658 16.47 27.92 32.93
CA ILE A 658 16.83 27.61 34.32
C ILE A 658 17.42 26.19 34.45
N LEU A 659 16.88 25.20 33.73
CA LEU A 659 17.40 23.83 33.74
C LEU A 659 18.77 23.71 33.06
N ILE A 660 19.03 24.48 31.99
CA ILE A 660 20.35 24.52 31.33
C ILE A 660 21.39 25.25 32.21
N SER A 661 20.97 26.24 33.01
CA SER A 661 21.86 26.99 33.90
C SER A 661 22.28 26.21 35.14
N ILE A 662 21.48 25.22 35.58
CA ILE A 662 21.79 24.36 36.73
C ILE A 662 22.65 23.15 36.31
N GLY A 663 22.63 22.76 35.02
CA GLY A 663 23.41 21.63 34.49
C GLY A 663 24.87 21.93 34.14
N MET A 664 25.39 23.15 34.38
CA MET A 664 26.78 23.53 34.07
C MET A 664 27.65 23.82 35.30
N VAL A 665 27.19 23.49 36.50
CA VAL A 665 28.03 23.47 37.71
C VAL A 665 27.79 22.18 38.49
N PHE A 666 28.17 21.05 37.88
CA PHE A 666 28.58 19.83 38.57
C PHE A 666 29.53 19.03 37.68
#